data_AF-A0A498K2G9-F1
#
_entry.id   AF-A0A498K2G9-F1
#
_cell.length_a   1.000
_cell.length_b   1.000
_cell.length_c   1.000
_cell.angle_alpha   90.00
_cell.angle_beta   90.00
_cell.angle_gamma   90.00
#
_symmetry.space_group_name_H-M   'P 1'
#
loop_
_entity.id
_entity.type
_entity.pdbx_description
1 polymer ?
#
loop_
_entity_poly.entity_id
_entity_poly.type
_entity_poly.pdbx_seq_one_letter_code
_entity_poly.pdbx_strand_id
1 'polypeptide(L)'
;DVNCGAIVKLFLFLGGGQLNITIRCILIEIFCTSSSKERPTLGGTRIKTRKRNIAAPLDPAAFADAVVQIYLDNAGDLELIAKSIESSDLNFSRYGDTFFEASFVVFTGGRTQPGTTKSDEGERHPYSVLESEPTRELILPSVIYIQKILRRRPFLIKNLENVMRRFLQSLELFEENERKKLAIFTALAFSQKLSGLPPETVFQPMLKDNLVGKGLVLSFITDFFKEYLIDNSLDDLISILKRGKVEDNLLEFFPSTKRTDESFSEHFTKEGLVALVEYNEKKIFDVKLKEMKSALTTQITEETDMSEVIETVKQRVKDAKLPDVEVVRILWDVIMDAVQWSGKNQQQNANAALRQVKTWAKLLNTFCTNGKLELELIYKVQMQCYEDAKLMKLFPEIVRSLYEQDVLAEDTILHWFRKGTNPKGRCVLANFCEGPGAIRELAGGGRRGGIDADEAVASVQPRDLYPASSIHCHFTAALEYERRKTQRLSIVYDPLSMHPMAALSFPPMRVCCGGGAATHNSTSNNNNLLGNHAFDAAHIRRAAELADRSAGFTSPHPNFGCVIASKTGKVAGEGFLYAQGTKPAEVLAVDAAGDFSRRATAYLNMEPGDCHGDHSAVSALVQAGIERVVIGLRHPLQHLRGNAIRALRSQGLQVDVLGEDLNSKLFEEVRKSCLLVNAPLICRAASRIPFSVLKYAMTLDGKIAASSGHAAWISSRTSRNRVFELRGRSDAVVVGGNTVRRDNPRLTARHGGGHMPTRIVMSQTLDLPEEAHLWDTSDVSTIVATQRGARRHFQKVLASKGIEVVEFDILNPREVMEYFHNRGYLSLLWECGGTLAAAAISSGVIHKAGVVHKLIHSLLLEIPDLSFVESGFVNRDFASATFNVLQVFAFVAPKIIGGKNAPSPVGELGMVEMTQAFDLIDVCYEQVGPDMLVGGFLQPIPDVTPVIPSVDETFEIDPTVTPYESRIISFYKTWDPYGAFSNFSPHQIKMPDDNGDYATWLSVEHYYQAQKFVGVDDPVAQECVENIKSAKSPEEAARIGRSMQRKHPDLVRSDWESVKIEVMYRALKCKFSIYPHLNAMLLSTVGSVLVEASPHDLFWGGGRDGEGLNYLGRLLMQLRSEFLGESPTSG
;
A
#
# COMPACT_ATOMS: atom_id res chain seq x y z
N ASP A 1 -28.92 -36.88 -10.52
CA ASP A 1 -30.38 -36.78 -10.57
C ASP A 1 -31.00 -36.69 -9.18
N VAL A 2 -31.82 -35.65 -9.01
CA VAL A 2 -32.89 -35.37 -8.01
C VAL A 2 -32.54 -34.97 -6.57
N ASN A 3 -32.51 -33.65 -6.38
CA ASN A 3 -33.14 -32.75 -5.38
C ASN A 3 -33.81 -33.24 -4.07
N CYS A 4 -33.59 -32.40 -3.04
CA CYS A 4 -34.43 -32.02 -1.87
C CYS A 4 -34.82 -33.13 -0.87
N GLY A 5 -34.81 -32.96 0.45
CA GLY A 5 -34.77 -31.78 1.33
C GLY A 5 -35.68 -32.06 2.53
N ALA A 6 -35.13 -31.87 3.75
CA ALA A 6 -35.83 -31.55 5.00
C ALA A 6 -36.48 -32.65 5.89
N ILE A 7 -36.14 -32.54 7.20
CA ILE A 7 -36.97 -32.63 8.42
C ILE A 7 -36.90 -33.89 9.34
N VAL A 8 -36.30 -33.62 10.52
CA VAL A 8 -36.64 -34.02 11.93
C VAL A 8 -36.27 -35.44 12.41
N LYS A 9 -35.29 -35.64 13.31
CA LYS A 9 -35.12 -35.40 14.78
C LYS A 9 -35.69 -36.53 15.68
N LEU A 10 -34.79 -37.13 16.50
CA LEU A 10 -35.02 -37.81 17.80
C LEU A 10 -35.74 -39.20 17.75
N PHE A 11 -35.40 -40.31 18.42
CA PHE A 11 -34.87 -40.68 19.75
C PHE A 11 -34.19 -42.07 19.62
N LEU A 12 -32.96 -42.31 20.13
CA LEU A 12 -32.61 -42.98 21.40
C LEU A 12 -33.22 -44.38 21.68
N PHE A 13 -32.27 -45.30 21.92
CA PHE A 13 -32.24 -46.33 22.99
C PHE A 13 -32.85 -47.74 22.79
N LEU A 14 -31.90 -48.69 22.85
CA LEU A 14 -31.91 -50.06 23.40
C LEU A 14 -32.81 -51.09 22.70
N GLY A 15 -32.35 -52.30 22.38
CA GLY A 15 -31.09 -52.98 22.67
C GLY A 15 -31.29 -54.50 22.51
N GLY A 16 -30.20 -55.25 22.48
CA GLY A 16 -30.19 -56.66 22.91
C GLY A 16 -29.61 -57.69 21.94
N GLY A 17 -28.41 -58.19 22.27
CA GLY A 17 -27.96 -59.52 21.87
C GLY A 17 -26.44 -59.81 21.97
N GLN A 18 -25.93 -60.06 23.20
CA GLN A 18 -24.96 -61.12 23.63
C GLN A 18 -23.63 -61.37 22.83
N LEU A 19 -22.46 -61.75 23.37
CA LEU A 19 -21.93 -62.16 24.68
C LEU A 19 -20.37 -62.18 24.62
N ASN A 20 -19.73 -61.85 25.76
CA ASN A 20 -18.38 -62.11 26.30
C ASN A 20 -17.29 -62.96 25.57
N ILE A 21 -15.99 -62.60 25.75
CA ILE A 21 -14.99 -63.22 26.69
C ILE A 21 -13.54 -62.68 26.43
N THR A 22 -13.00 -61.96 27.42
CA THR A 22 -11.73 -62.09 28.21
C THR A 22 -10.36 -62.59 27.63
N ILE A 23 -9.37 -61.66 27.61
CA ILE A 23 -7.96 -61.63 28.12
C ILE A 23 -6.91 -62.73 27.74
N ARG A 24 -5.79 -62.31 27.09
CA ARG A 24 -4.36 -62.17 27.56
C ARG A 24 -3.35 -62.43 26.42
N CYS A 25 -2.27 -61.63 26.37
CA CYS A 25 -1.06 -61.91 25.58
C CYS A 25 0.17 -61.72 26.46
N ILE A 26 1.14 -62.65 26.40
CA ILE A 26 2.52 -62.49 26.89
C ILE A 26 3.49 -63.25 25.95
N LEU A 27 4.38 -62.46 25.32
CA LEU A 27 5.82 -62.59 25.03
C LEU A 27 6.50 -63.81 24.33
N ILE A 28 7.50 -63.42 23.51
CA ILE A 28 8.87 -63.98 23.26
C ILE A 28 9.12 -64.89 22.04
N GLU A 29 9.93 -64.32 21.12
CA GLU A 29 11.13 -64.81 20.39
C GLU A 29 11.20 -66.06 19.46
N ILE A 30 12.00 -65.85 18.39
CA ILE A 30 13.06 -66.74 17.82
C ILE A 30 12.76 -67.73 16.66
N PHE A 31 13.52 -67.50 15.57
CA PHE A 31 14.13 -68.38 14.54
C PHE A 31 13.34 -69.14 13.44
N CYS A 32 13.78 -68.87 12.19
CA CYS A 32 14.04 -69.73 11.01
C CYS A 32 13.41 -71.13 10.89
N THR A 33 12.81 -71.45 9.73
CA THR A 33 13.40 -72.28 8.63
C THR A 33 12.35 -72.79 7.62
N SER A 34 12.78 -72.81 6.35
CA SER A 34 12.39 -73.60 5.16
C SER A 34 11.23 -74.62 5.19
N SER A 35 10.42 -74.65 4.12
CA SER A 35 10.42 -75.74 3.11
C SER A 35 9.09 -75.85 2.34
N SER A 36 9.21 -75.96 1.02
CA SER A 36 8.20 -76.19 -0.02
C SER A 36 7.47 -77.55 0.06
N LYS A 37 6.20 -77.60 -0.39
CA LYS A 37 5.69 -78.45 -1.50
C LYS A 37 4.16 -78.34 -1.68
N GLU A 38 3.73 -78.20 -2.93
CA GLU A 38 2.33 -78.22 -3.40
C GLU A 38 1.86 -79.63 -3.82
N ARG A 39 0.53 -79.87 -3.68
CA ARG A 39 -0.44 -80.57 -4.58
C ARG A 39 -1.73 -80.89 -3.78
N PRO A 40 -2.89 -81.25 -4.39
CA PRO A 40 -3.61 -80.65 -5.52
C PRO A 40 -5.08 -80.29 -5.14
N THR A 41 -5.76 -79.57 -6.03
CA THR A 41 -7.13 -79.04 -5.92
C THR A 41 -8.26 -80.01 -6.28
N LEU A 42 -9.42 -79.83 -5.64
CA LEU A 42 -10.82 -79.92 -6.13
C LEU A 42 -11.73 -79.73 -4.89
N GLY A 43 -12.79 -78.94 -4.80
CA GLY A 43 -13.48 -77.99 -5.67
C GLY A 43 -14.64 -77.40 -4.83
N GLY A 44 -15.07 -76.16 -5.15
CA GLY A 44 -16.41 -75.69 -4.80
C GLY A 44 -16.61 -74.91 -3.48
N THR A 45 -15.93 -73.78 -3.28
CA THR A 45 -16.52 -72.56 -2.66
C THR A 45 -15.57 -71.36 -2.80
N ARG A 46 -16.06 -70.23 -3.33
CA ARG A 46 -15.31 -68.96 -3.45
C ARG A 46 -15.22 -68.29 -2.08
N ILE A 47 -14.11 -68.48 -1.37
CA ILE A 47 -13.72 -67.67 -0.21
C ILE A 47 -12.80 -66.54 -0.71
N LYS A 48 -13.25 -65.28 -0.64
CA LYS A 48 -12.39 -64.11 -0.82
C LYS A 48 -11.61 -63.86 0.49
N THR A 49 -10.36 -64.29 0.54
CA THR A 49 -9.42 -63.93 1.61
C THR A 49 -8.92 -62.48 1.42
N ARG A 50 -8.99 -61.68 2.50
CA ARG A 50 -8.38 -60.33 2.59
C ARG A 50 -6.85 -60.46 2.44
N LYS A 51 -6.27 -59.87 1.39
CA LYS A 51 -4.81 -59.69 1.26
C LYS A 51 -4.31 -58.81 2.42
N ARG A 52 -3.43 -59.35 3.26
CA ARG A 52 -2.53 -58.55 4.11
C ARG A 52 -1.57 -57.82 3.17
N ASN A 53 -1.45 -56.50 3.30
CA ASN A 53 -0.45 -55.71 2.59
C ASN A 53 0.94 -56.10 3.10
N ILE A 54 1.62 -56.96 2.36
CA ILE A 54 3.08 -57.13 2.46
C ILE A 54 3.69 -55.89 1.79
N ALA A 55 4.52 -55.13 2.50
CA ALA A 55 5.27 -54.04 1.89
C ALA A 55 6.20 -54.64 0.81
N ALA A 56 6.00 -54.24 -0.45
CA ALA A 56 6.89 -54.66 -1.53
C ALA A 56 8.34 -54.22 -1.23
N PRO A 57 9.35 -55.07 -1.50
CA PRO A 57 10.77 -54.70 -1.35
C PRO A 57 11.08 -53.37 -2.03
N LEU A 58 11.96 -52.56 -1.44
CA LEU A 58 12.51 -51.37 -2.09
C LEU A 58 13.45 -51.84 -3.20
N ASP A 59 13.21 -51.39 -4.42
CA ASP A 59 14.09 -51.61 -5.57
C ASP A 59 14.42 -50.27 -6.25
N PRO A 60 15.33 -49.48 -5.65
CA PRO A 60 15.78 -48.21 -6.22
C PRO A 60 16.53 -48.40 -7.54
N ALA A 61 17.12 -49.58 -7.75
CA ALA A 61 17.90 -49.90 -8.95
C ALA A 61 16.98 -49.97 -10.17
N ALA A 62 15.87 -50.72 -10.09
CA ALA A 62 14.89 -50.79 -11.17
C ALA A 62 14.22 -49.43 -11.46
N PHE A 63 13.99 -48.60 -10.43
CA PHE A 63 13.47 -47.25 -10.62
C PHE A 63 14.46 -46.37 -11.40
N ALA A 64 15.74 -46.39 -11.01
CA ALA A 64 16.78 -45.64 -11.70
C ALA A 64 16.95 -46.11 -13.16
N ASP A 65 16.96 -47.42 -13.41
CA ASP A 65 17.08 -47.98 -14.76
C ASP A 65 15.89 -47.57 -15.65
N ALA A 66 14.68 -47.52 -15.09
CA ALA A 66 13.50 -47.02 -15.82
C ALA A 66 13.59 -45.53 -16.16
N VAL A 67 14.13 -44.70 -15.26
CA VAL A 67 14.38 -43.28 -15.55
C VAL A 67 15.44 -43.13 -16.64
N VAL A 68 16.56 -43.86 -16.57
CA VAL A 68 17.61 -43.84 -17.59
C VAL A 68 17.06 -44.28 -18.95
N GLN A 69 16.24 -45.33 -19.00
CA GLN A 69 15.61 -45.78 -20.24
C GLN A 69 14.76 -44.68 -20.87
N ILE A 70 14.02 -43.89 -20.09
CA ILE A 70 13.24 -42.75 -20.61
C ILE A 70 14.17 -41.69 -21.26
N TYR A 71 15.36 -41.45 -20.71
CA TYR A 71 16.31 -40.52 -21.32
C TYR A 71 16.87 -41.06 -22.64
N LEU A 72 17.18 -42.37 -22.70
CA LEU A 72 17.66 -43.04 -23.91
C LEU A 72 16.61 -43.08 -25.01
N ASP A 73 15.37 -43.43 -24.68
CA ASP A 73 14.25 -43.52 -25.63
C ASP A 73 13.91 -42.18 -26.29
N ASN A 74 14.25 -41.07 -25.64
CA ASN A 74 13.99 -39.71 -26.12
C ASN A 74 15.26 -38.99 -26.61
N ALA A 75 16.38 -39.71 -26.78
CA ALA A 75 17.65 -39.16 -27.30
C ALA A 75 18.11 -37.85 -26.62
N GLY A 76 17.87 -37.71 -25.32
CA GLY A 76 18.28 -36.53 -24.55
C GLY A 76 17.46 -35.25 -24.75
N ASP A 77 16.36 -35.28 -25.50
CA ASP A 77 15.44 -34.14 -25.61
C ASP A 77 14.69 -33.93 -24.29
N LEU A 78 15.13 -32.94 -23.50
CA LEU A 78 14.60 -32.64 -22.17
C LEU A 78 13.10 -32.33 -22.16
N GLU A 79 12.53 -31.84 -23.27
CA GLU A 79 11.11 -31.52 -23.38
C GLU A 79 10.27 -32.79 -23.55
N LEU A 80 10.73 -33.72 -24.38
CA LEU A 80 10.12 -35.04 -24.57
C LEU A 80 10.29 -35.91 -23.32
N ILE A 81 11.47 -35.88 -22.69
CA ILE A 81 11.76 -36.58 -21.44
C ILE A 81 10.81 -36.12 -20.33
N ALA A 82 10.60 -34.81 -20.19
CA ALA A 82 9.65 -34.27 -19.21
C ALA A 82 8.23 -34.80 -19.41
N LYS A 83 7.80 -34.93 -20.68
CA LYS A 83 6.48 -35.47 -21.04
C LYS A 83 6.38 -36.97 -20.74
N SER A 84 7.41 -37.75 -21.05
CA SER A 84 7.46 -39.19 -20.74
C SER A 84 7.47 -39.47 -19.25
N ILE A 85 8.23 -38.69 -18.46
CA ILE A 85 8.25 -38.74 -16.99
C ILE A 85 6.89 -38.37 -16.40
N GLU A 86 6.19 -37.39 -16.98
CA GLU A 86 4.84 -37.03 -16.58
C GLU A 86 3.83 -38.17 -16.81
N SER A 87 3.93 -38.86 -17.94
CA SER A 87 3.06 -39.99 -18.29
C SER A 87 3.45 -41.34 -17.66
N SER A 88 4.58 -41.41 -16.95
CA SER A 88 5.08 -42.66 -16.38
C SER A 88 4.39 -43.03 -15.06
N ASP A 89 4.18 -44.34 -14.85
CA ASP A 89 3.65 -44.91 -13.59
C ASP A 89 4.74 -45.07 -12.49
N LEU A 90 5.86 -44.35 -12.63
CA LEU A 90 6.98 -44.41 -11.69
C LEU A 90 6.59 -43.82 -10.32
N ASN A 91 7.03 -44.49 -9.23
CA ASN A 91 6.69 -44.08 -7.87
C ASN A 91 7.66 -43.02 -7.30
N PHE A 92 7.50 -41.77 -7.75
CA PHE A 92 8.29 -40.62 -7.30
C PHE A 92 8.17 -40.32 -5.80
N SER A 93 7.07 -40.71 -5.15
CA SER A 93 6.89 -40.51 -3.70
C SER A 93 7.81 -41.39 -2.87
N ARG A 94 8.14 -42.60 -3.37
CA ARG A 94 9.03 -43.56 -2.69
C ARG A 94 10.49 -43.38 -3.08
N TYR A 95 10.75 -42.93 -4.31
CA TYR A 95 12.09 -42.87 -4.90
C TYR A 95 12.47 -41.45 -5.34
N GLY A 96 11.96 -40.40 -4.68
CA GLY A 96 12.23 -39.00 -5.03
C GLY A 96 13.70 -38.61 -4.95
N ASP A 97 14.42 -39.09 -3.91
CA ASP A 97 15.88 -38.89 -3.81
C ASP A 97 16.60 -39.64 -4.93
N THR A 98 16.23 -40.89 -5.19
CA THR A 98 16.75 -41.67 -6.33
C THR A 98 16.39 -41.04 -7.67
N PHE A 99 15.28 -40.30 -7.78
CA PHE A 99 14.89 -39.57 -8.99
C PHE A 99 15.77 -38.36 -9.22
N PHE A 100 16.11 -37.57 -8.21
CA PHE A 100 17.08 -36.51 -8.42
C PHE A 100 18.49 -37.06 -8.49
N GLU A 101 18.83 -38.11 -7.77
CA GLU A 101 20.10 -38.79 -7.96
C GLU A 101 20.20 -39.39 -9.36
N ALA A 102 19.13 -39.93 -9.96
CA ALA A 102 19.07 -40.50 -11.33
C ALA A 102 18.81 -39.45 -12.43
N SER A 103 18.05 -38.41 -12.16
CA SER A 103 17.90 -37.26 -13.08
C SER A 103 19.10 -36.33 -13.01
N PHE A 104 19.85 -36.36 -11.90
CA PHE A 104 21.24 -35.89 -11.78
C PHE A 104 22.25 -37.05 -11.86
N VAL A 105 21.88 -38.29 -12.27
CA VAL A 105 22.89 -39.30 -12.69
C VAL A 105 23.56 -38.76 -13.97
N VAL A 106 22.87 -37.83 -14.61
CA VAL A 106 23.26 -36.82 -15.59
C VAL A 106 24.08 -35.68 -14.94
N PHE A 107 24.80 -35.89 -13.84
CA PHE A 107 25.94 -35.06 -13.40
C PHE A 107 27.18 -35.96 -13.30
N THR A 108 27.22 -36.97 -12.43
CA THR A 108 28.43 -37.78 -12.22
C THR A 108 28.61 -38.99 -13.14
N GLY A 109 27.56 -39.41 -13.86
CA GLY A 109 27.60 -40.51 -14.80
C GLY A 109 27.76 -41.91 -14.19
N GLY A 110 27.36 -42.14 -12.93
CA GLY A 110 27.39 -43.46 -12.29
C GLY A 110 26.45 -43.60 -11.10
N ARG A 111 26.12 -44.85 -10.73
CA ARG A 111 25.27 -45.20 -9.57
C ARG A 111 25.97 -44.79 -8.26
N THR A 112 25.47 -43.78 -7.55
CA THR A 112 25.89 -43.50 -6.17
C THR A 112 25.07 -44.34 -5.19
N GLN A 113 25.70 -45.17 -4.35
CA GLN A 113 25.00 -45.81 -3.23
C GLN A 113 24.65 -44.77 -2.15
N PRO A 114 23.53 -44.92 -1.44
CA PRO A 114 23.18 -44.04 -0.32
C PRO A 114 24.32 -44.01 0.71
N GLY A 115 24.98 -42.84 0.84
CA GLY A 115 26.05 -42.63 1.83
C GLY A 115 27.50 -42.81 1.35
N THR A 116 27.77 -42.90 0.05
CA THR A 116 29.15 -43.00 -0.49
C THR A 116 29.56 -41.81 -1.36
N THR A 117 30.82 -41.40 -1.26
CA THR A 117 31.42 -40.18 -1.82
C THR A 117 32.44 -40.51 -2.93
N LYS A 118 31.99 -41.12 -4.04
CA LYS A 118 32.77 -41.65 -5.19
C LYS A 118 33.59 -42.94 -4.89
N SER A 119 33.17 -44.05 -5.49
CA SER A 119 34.11 -45.06 -6.03
C SER A 119 33.46 -45.89 -7.15
N ASP A 120 34.28 -46.10 -8.18
CA ASP A 120 34.23 -47.01 -9.33
C ASP A 120 33.24 -46.73 -10.48
N GLU A 121 33.87 -46.51 -11.64
CA GLU A 121 33.35 -45.99 -12.91
C GLU A 121 32.27 -46.89 -13.52
N GLY A 122 31.10 -46.28 -13.76
CA GLY A 122 30.21 -46.67 -14.86
C GLY A 122 30.37 -45.68 -16.01
N GLU A 123 30.00 -46.07 -17.23
CA GLU A 123 29.99 -45.17 -18.39
C GLU A 123 29.07 -43.98 -18.13
N ARG A 124 29.63 -42.76 -18.25
CA ARG A 124 28.90 -41.51 -18.00
C ARG A 124 27.85 -41.30 -19.08
N HIS A 125 26.63 -40.96 -18.66
CA HIS A 125 25.54 -40.74 -19.61
C HIS A 125 25.80 -39.47 -20.46
N PRO A 126 25.67 -39.52 -21.80
CA PRO A 126 26.08 -38.43 -22.70
C PRO A 126 25.42 -37.07 -22.46
N TYR A 127 24.23 -37.05 -21.86
CA TYR A 127 23.45 -35.83 -21.64
C TYR A 127 23.73 -35.15 -20.30
N SER A 128 24.79 -35.58 -19.59
CA SER A 128 25.18 -35.08 -18.27
C SER A 128 25.55 -33.60 -18.26
N VAL A 129 25.10 -32.85 -17.26
CA VAL A 129 25.52 -31.47 -17.02
C VAL A 129 27.03 -31.40 -16.73
N LEU A 130 27.65 -32.41 -16.10
CA LEU A 130 29.12 -32.43 -15.97
C LEU A 130 29.84 -32.81 -17.27
N GLU A 131 29.17 -33.43 -18.23
CA GLU A 131 29.71 -33.69 -19.58
C GLU A 131 29.50 -32.49 -20.52
N SER A 132 28.57 -31.57 -20.20
CA SER A 132 28.38 -30.32 -20.94
C SER A 132 29.51 -29.29 -20.69
N GLU A 133 29.78 -28.39 -21.63
CA GLU A 133 30.75 -27.29 -21.41
C GLU A 133 30.28 -26.35 -20.28
N PRO A 134 31.20 -25.74 -19.48
CA PRO A 134 30.87 -24.86 -18.35
C PRO A 134 30.35 -23.49 -18.81
N THR A 135 29.21 -23.48 -19.49
CA THR A 135 28.58 -22.31 -20.12
C THR A 135 27.11 -22.22 -19.75
N ARG A 136 26.59 -20.99 -19.68
CA ARG A 136 25.19 -20.72 -19.32
C ARG A 136 24.22 -21.40 -20.27
N GLU A 137 24.50 -21.30 -21.57
CA GLU A 137 23.62 -21.72 -22.66
C GLU A 137 23.34 -23.22 -22.63
N LEU A 138 24.34 -24.02 -22.23
CA LEU A 138 24.23 -25.48 -22.18
C LEU A 138 23.67 -26.00 -20.85
N ILE A 139 23.83 -25.24 -19.75
CA ILE A 139 23.37 -25.65 -18.41
C ILE A 139 21.92 -25.18 -18.14
N LEU A 140 21.50 -24.03 -18.68
CA LEU A 140 20.17 -23.45 -18.48
C LEU A 140 19.00 -24.39 -18.87
N PRO A 141 19.04 -25.15 -19.99
CA PRO A 141 17.99 -26.09 -20.35
C PRO A 141 17.70 -27.13 -19.25
N SER A 142 18.75 -27.62 -18.59
CA SER A 142 18.63 -28.58 -17.48
C SER A 142 17.95 -27.96 -16.25
N VAL A 143 18.22 -26.67 -15.96
CA VAL A 143 17.54 -25.92 -14.88
C VAL A 143 16.06 -25.74 -15.18
N ILE A 144 15.71 -25.37 -16.42
CA ILE A 144 14.31 -25.20 -16.86
C ILE A 144 13.56 -26.52 -16.83
N TYR A 145 14.20 -27.61 -17.25
CA TYR A 145 13.66 -28.97 -17.17
C TYR A 145 13.31 -29.35 -15.73
N ILE A 146 14.24 -29.19 -14.78
CA ILE A 146 14.00 -29.47 -13.36
C ILE A 146 12.87 -28.57 -12.82
N GLN A 147 12.84 -27.30 -13.22
CA GLN A 147 11.77 -26.38 -12.83
C GLN A 147 10.40 -26.89 -13.27
N LYS A 148 10.31 -27.43 -14.50
CA LYS A 148 9.07 -27.99 -15.05
C LYS A 148 8.60 -29.21 -14.26
N ILE A 149 9.51 -30.12 -13.91
CA ILE A 149 9.20 -31.29 -13.08
C ILE A 149 8.72 -30.86 -11.68
N LEU A 150 9.42 -29.94 -11.02
CA LEU A 150 9.06 -29.45 -9.68
C LEU A 150 7.71 -28.72 -9.66
N ARG A 151 7.37 -27.94 -10.70
CA ARG A 151 6.05 -27.30 -10.82
C ARG A 151 4.91 -28.31 -10.88
N ARG A 152 5.13 -29.47 -11.50
CA ARG A 152 4.13 -30.54 -11.63
C ARG A 152 4.11 -31.49 -10.43
N ARG A 153 5.24 -31.64 -9.74
CA ARG A 153 5.39 -32.52 -8.57
C ARG A 153 6.09 -31.76 -7.41
N PRO A 154 5.40 -30.83 -6.71
CA PRO A 154 6.03 -29.98 -5.69
C PRO A 154 6.60 -30.73 -4.48
N PHE A 155 6.09 -31.92 -4.18
CA PHE A 155 6.61 -32.76 -3.08
C PHE A 155 8.08 -33.18 -3.28
N LEU A 156 8.57 -33.13 -4.53
CA LEU A 156 9.95 -33.44 -4.89
C LEU A 156 10.97 -32.34 -4.51
N ILE A 157 10.52 -31.15 -4.09
CA ILE A 157 11.42 -30.05 -3.70
C ILE A 157 12.36 -30.46 -2.57
N LYS A 158 11.84 -31.17 -1.55
CA LYS A 158 12.65 -31.65 -0.41
C LYS A 158 13.70 -32.68 -0.84
N ASN A 159 13.39 -33.50 -1.84
CA ASN A 159 14.34 -34.46 -2.39
C ASN A 159 15.47 -33.75 -3.16
N LEU A 160 15.16 -32.73 -3.96
CA LEU A 160 16.19 -31.91 -4.61
C LEU A 160 17.08 -31.20 -3.58
N GLU A 161 16.50 -30.66 -2.51
CA GLU A 161 17.24 -30.05 -1.40
C GLU A 161 18.25 -31.03 -0.79
N ASN A 162 17.81 -32.25 -0.47
CA ASN A 162 18.65 -33.30 0.11
C ASN A 162 19.83 -33.67 -0.81
N VAL A 163 19.61 -33.69 -2.12
CA VAL A 163 20.66 -33.99 -3.10
C VAL A 163 21.63 -32.83 -3.22
N MET A 164 21.16 -31.59 -3.44
CA MET A 164 22.00 -30.40 -3.53
C MET A 164 22.91 -30.23 -2.30
N ARG A 165 22.37 -30.45 -1.10
CA ARG A 165 23.14 -30.42 0.16
C ARG A 165 24.31 -31.41 0.16
N ARG A 166 24.08 -32.66 -0.29
CA ARG A 166 25.11 -33.71 -0.33
C ARG A 166 26.23 -33.38 -1.31
N PHE A 167 25.89 -32.83 -2.48
CA PHE A 167 26.87 -32.41 -3.48
C PHE A 167 27.75 -31.26 -2.99
N LEU A 168 27.14 -30.21 -2.42
CA LEU A 168 27.86 -29.04 -1.93
C LEU A 168 28.74 -29.36 -0.71
N GLN A 169 28.38 -30.37 0.10
CA GLN A 169 29.23 -30.88 1.17
C GLN A 169 30.40 -31.74 0.68
N SER A 170 30.40 -32.11 -0.60
CA SER A 170 31.34 -33.04 -1.20
C SER A 170 32.14 -32.41 -2.35
N LEU A 171 32.27 -31.07 -2.36
CA LEU A 171 32.96 -30.31 -3.41
C LEU A 171 34.41 -30.74 -3.66
N GLU A 172 35.06 -31.35 -2.67
CA GLU A 172 36.42 -31.87 -2.78
C GLU A 172 36.56 -33.07 -3.73
N LEU A 173 35.45 -33.73 -4.08
CA LEU A 173 35.41 -34.89 -4.96
C LEU A 173 35.23 -34.54 -6.45
N PHE A 174 34.96 -33.27 -6.73
CA PHE A 174 34.75 -32.75 -8.08
C PHE A 174 36.00 -32.07 -8.59
N GLU A 175 36.29 -32.17 -9.87
CA GLU A 175 37.39 -31.42 -10.50
C GLU A 175 37.05 -29.93 -10.63
N GLU A 176 38.03 -29.09 -10.99
CA GLU A 176 37.85 -27.64 -11.09
C GLU A 176 36.74 -27.24 -12.08
N ASN A 177 36.74 -27.83 -13.27
CA ASN A 177 35.69 -27.60 -14.27
C ASN A 177 34.33 -28.13 -13.80
N GLU A 178 34.28 -29.25 -13.08
CA GLU A 178 33.02 -29.80 -12.55
C GLU A 178 32.43 -28.88 -11.46
N ARG A 179 33.27 -28.33 -10.58
CA ARG A 179 32.86 -27.34 -9.58
C ARG A 179 32.31 -26.07 -10.22
N LYS A 180 32.93 -25.59 -11.30
CA LYS A 180 32.44 -24.43 -12.06
C LYS A 180 31.06 -24.67 -12.67
N LYS A 181 30.82 -25.85 -13.25
CA LYS A 181 29.48 -26.26 -13.77
C LYS A 181 28.44 -26.28 -12.66
N LEU A 182 28.79 -26.82 -11.49
CA LEU A 182 27.92 -26.80 -10.31
C LEU A 182 27.62 -25.38 -9.82
N ALA A 183 28.60 -24.47 -9.85
CA ALA A 183 28.39 -23.07 -9.48
C ALA A 183 27.42 -22.37 -10.44
N ILE A 184 27.60 -22.55 -11.75
CA ILE A 184 26.71 -22.00 -12.80
C ILE A 184 25.29 -22.54 -12.65
N PHE A 185 25.14 -23.87 -12.52
CA PHE A 185 23.84 -24.49 -12.30
C PHE A 185 23.14 -23.92 -11.07
N THR A 186 23.88 -23.77 -9.96
CA THR A 186 23.34 -23.25 -8.69
C THR A 186 22.89 -21.79 -8.85
N ALA A 187 23.69 -20.96 -9.52
CA ALA A 187 23.35 -19.57 -9.82
C ALA A 187 22.10 -19.45 -10.69
N LEU A 188 22.01 -20.25 -11.74
CA LEU A 188 20.83 -20.29 -12.62
C LEU A 188 19.59 -20.82 -11.91
N ALA A 189 19.74 -21.79 -11.01
CA ALA A 189 18.62 -22.29 -10.19
C ALA A 189 18.01 -21.17 -9.32
N PHE A 190 18.84 -20.32 -8.71
CA PHE A 190 18.32 -19.15 -7.98
C PHE A 190 17.79 -18.05 -8.91
N SER A 191 18.49 -17.75 -10.02
CA SER A 191 18.09 -16.72 -10.99
C SER A 191 16.72 -17.03 -11.60
N GLN A 192 16.51 -18.28 -12.02
CA GLN A 192 15.24 -18.75 -12.59
C GLN A 192 14.15 -18.98 -11.55
N LYS A 193 14.41 -18.65 -10.27
CA LYS A 193 13.50 -18.86 -9.14
C LYS A 193 12.98 -20.30 -9.11
N LEU A 194 13.90 -21.27 -9.18
CA LEU A 194 13.57 -22.69 -9.07
C LEU A 194 12.78 -22.92 -7.77
N SER A 195 11.49 -23.23 -7.91
CA SER A 195 10.50 -23.19 -6.85
C SER A 195 10.95 -23.97 -5.61
N GLY A 196 11.28 -23.25 -4.53
CA GLY A 196 11.42 -23.82 -3.19
C GLY A 196 12.81 -24.33 -2.78
N LEU A 197 13.88 -24.13 -3.55
CA LEU A 197 15.24 -24.42 -3.05
C LEU A 197 15.62 -23.34 -2.00
N PRO A 198 15.81 -23.68 -0.71
CA PRO A 198 16.11 -22.69 0.31
C PRO A 198 17.57 -22.24 0.21
N PRO A 199 17.88 -20.93 0.13
CA PRO A 199 19.26 -20.44 0.11
C PRO A 199 20.13 -20.96 1.25
N GLU A 200 19.57 -21.21 2.44
CA GLU A 200 20.33 -21.77 3.56
C GLU A 200 20.89 -23.16 3.26
N THR A 201 20.30 -23.90 2.31
CA THR A 201 20.73 -25.26 1.96
C THR A 201 21.87 -25.27 0.93
N VAL A 202 22.16 -24.11 0.34
CA VAL A 202 23.30 -23.92 -0.55
C VAL A 202 24.50 -23.37 0.20
N PHE A 203 24.32 -22.27 0.94
CA PHE A 203 25.48 -21.58 1.52
C PHE A 203 25.99 -22.22 2.81
N GLN A 204 25.11 -22.63 3.74
CA GLN A 204 25.55 -23.18 5.04
C GLN A 204 26.33 -24.49 4.91
N PRO A 205 25.92 -25.48 4.10
CA PRO A 205 26.61 -26.77 4.05
C PRO A 205 28.03 -26.70 3.48
N MET A 206 28.35 -25.63 2.74
CA MET A 206 29.68 -25.39 2.17
C MET A 206 30.68 -24.85 3.19
N LEU A 207 30.24 -24.20 4.26
CA LEU A 207 31.08 -23.54 5.27
C LEU A 207 31.81 -24.51 6.23
N LYS A 208 32.01 -25.79 5.83
CA LYS A 208 32.80 -26.73 6.62
C LYS A 208 34.29 -26.36 6.60
N ASP A 209 34.96 -26.43 7.75
CA ASP A 209 36.37 -26.02 7.92
C ASP A 209 37.33 -26.68 6.92
N ASN A 210 37.09 -27.94 6.55
CA ASN A 210 37.92 -28.66 5.58
C ASN A 210 37.82 -28.10 4.15
N LEU A 211 36.62 -27.72 3.70
CA LEU A 211 36.37 -27.17 2.37
C LEU A 211 36.85 -25.72 2.27
N VAL A 212 36.58 -24.93 3.33
CA VAL A 212 37.01 -23.54 3.46
C VAL A 212 38.53 -23.46 3.55
N GLY A 213 39.17 -24.31 4.35
CA GLY A 213 40.64 -24.36 4.50
C GLY A 213 41.37 -24.68 3.21
N LYS A 214 40.78 -25.51 2.32
CA LYS A 214 41.33 -25.82 0.98
C LYS A 214 41.05 -24.73 -0.07
N GLY A 215 40.30 -23.67 0.26
CA GLY A 215 39.94 -22.59 -0.67
C GLY A 215 38.89 -22.96 -1.72
N LEU A 216 38.28 -24.15 -1.63
CA LEU A 216 37.30 -24.63 -2.61
C LEU A 216 35.99 -23.82 -2.57
N VAL A 217 35.59 -23.38 -1.36
CA VAL A 217 34.38 -22.58 -1.14
C VAL A 217 34.51 -21.20 -1.79
N LEU A 218 35.66 -20.54 -1.60
CA LEU A 218 35.92 -19.22 -2.19
C LEU A 218 35.85 -19.26 -3.72
N SER A 219 36.46 -20.28 -4.33
CA SER A 219 36.40 -20.49 -5.79
C SER A 219 34.96 -20.68 -6.26
N PHE A 220 34.20 -21.57 -5.62
CA PHE A 220 32.81 -21.83 -6.01
C PHE A 220 31.91 -20.60 -5.87
N ILE A 221 32.01 -19.89 -4.74
CA ILE A 221 31.19 -18.70 -4.47
C ILE A 221 31.51 -17.56 -5.44
N THR A 222 32.77 -17.43 -5.85
CA THR A 222 33.18 -16.44 -6.86
C THR A 222 32.50 -16.71 -8.20
N ASP A 223 32.54 -17.95 -8.69
CA ASP A 223 31.88 -18.33 -9.94
C ASP A 223 30.36 -18.19 -9.84
N PHE A 224 29.78 -18.54 -8.69
CA PHE A 224 28.36 -18.37 -8.40
C PHE A 224 27.93 -16.89 -8.46
N PHE A 225 28.66 -15.98 -7.80
CA PHE A 225 28.34 -14.54 -7.80
C PHE A 225 28.42 -13.94 -9.21
N LYS A 226 29.46 -14.28 -9.96
CA LYS A 226 29.60 -13.84 -11.36
C LYS A 226 28.42 -14.26 -12.20
N GLU A 227 28.04 -15.54 -12.12
CA GLU A 227 26.94 -16.06 -12.95
C GLU A 227 25.58 -15.49 -12.54
N TYR A 228 25.34 -15.34 -11.23
CA TYR A 228 24.08 -14.84 -10.67
C TYR A 228 23.83 -13.36 -11.02
N LEU A 229 24.88 -12.53 -10.95
CA LEU A 229 24.81 -11.09 -11.22
C LEU A 229 24.65 -10.73 -12.71
N ILE A 230 24.69 -11.71 -13.62
CA ILE A 230 24.39 -11.46 -15.04
C ILE A 230 22.90 -11.11 -15.24
N ASP A 231 21.99 -11.80 -14.52
CA ASP A 231 20.53 -11.59 -14.65
C ASP A 231 19.91 -10.85 -13.46
N ASN A 232 20.62 -10.70 -12.35
CA ASN A 232 20.09 -10.21 -11.07
C ASN A 232 20.92 -9.04 -10.54
N SER A 233 20.29 -8.18 -9.74
CA SER A 233 20.99 -7.04 -9.12
C SER A 233 21.83 -7.46 -7.91
N LEU A 234 22.73 -6.59 -7.46
CA LEU A 234 23.45 -6.79 -6.20
C LEU A 234 22.47 -6.91 -5.01
N ASP A 235 21.39 -6.13 -5.01
CA ASP A 235 20.37 -6.19 -3.95
C ASP A 235 19.69 -7.57 -3.89
N ASP A 236 19.45 -8.21 -5.05
CA ASP A 236 18.94 -9.57 -5.12
C ASP A 236 19.95 -10.59 -4.57
N LEU A 237 21.24 -10.41 -4.88
CA LEU A 237 22.31 -11.24 -4.35
C LEU A 237 22.40 -11.12 -2.82
N ILE A 238 22.41 -9.90 -2.29
CA ILE A 238 22.41 -9.64 -0.85
C ILE A 238 21.16 -10.23 -0.19
N SER A 239 19.98 -10.12 -0.82
CA SER A 239 18.74 -10.73 -0.33
C SER A 239 18.83 -12.26 -0.24
N ILE A 240 19.46 -12.90 -1.21
CA ILE A 240 19.71 -14.35 -1.19
C ILE A 240 20.74 -14.74 -0.12
N LEU A 241 21.80 -13.96 0.06
CA LEU A 241 22.80 -14.17 1.12
C LEU A 241 22.20 -13.98 2.53
N LYS A 242 21.28 -13.01 2.70
CA LYS A 242 20.48 -12.79 3.91
C LYS A 242 19.62 -14.00 4.25
N ARG A 243 18.84 -14.47 3.26
CA ARG A 243 18.03 -15.69 3.40
C ARG A 243 18.89 -16.93 3.65
N GLY A 244 20.11 -16.94 3.10
CA GLY A 244 21.12 -17.96 3.32
C GLY A 244 21.83 -17.89 4.68
N LYS A 245 21.58 -16.83 5.47
CA LYS A 245 22.24 -16.53 6.75
C LYS A 245 23.78 -16.49 6.66
N VAL A 246 24.30 -15.95 5.56
CA VAL A 246 25.76 -15.85 5.32
C VAL A 246 26.22 -14.42 4.98
N GLU A 247 25.29 -13.47 4.88
CA GLU A 247 25.60 -12.07 4.57
C GLU A 247 26.47 -11.37 5.62
N ASP A 248 26.32 -11.71 6.91
CA ASP A 248 27.17 -11.18 7.99
C ASP A 248 28.54 -11.86 8.07
N ASN A 249 28.70 -12.98 7.37
CA ASN A 249 29.83 -13.89 7.49
C ASN A 249 30.58 -14.09 6.17
N LEU A 250 30.61 -13.09 5.28
CA LEU A 250 31.23 -13.25 3.95
C LEU A 250 32.72 -13.61 4.02
N LEU A 251 33.41 -13.19 5.09
CA LEU A 251 34.80 -13.57 5.36
C LEU A 251 34.95 -15.06 5.68
N GLU A 252 33.89 -15.76 6.11
CA GLU A 252 33.94 -17.20 6.39
C GLU A 252 34.12 -18.04 5.12
N PHE A 253 33.86 -17.48 3.92
CA PHE A 253 34.21 -18.13 2.66
C PHE A 253 35.73 -18.23 2.43
N PHE A 254 36.52 -17.37 3.07
CA PHE A 254 37.97 -17.36 2.94
C PHE A 254 38.61 -18.39 3.88
N PRO A 255 39.72 -19.02 3.45
CA PRO A 255 40.57 -19.79 4.33
C PRO A 255 40.96 -18.96 5.57
N SER A 256 41.06 -19.60 6.74
CA SER A 256 41.32 -18.91 8.02
C SER A 256 42.56 -18.00 8.01
N THR A 257 43.56 -18.32 7.20
CA THR A 257 44.79 -17.53 7.02
C THR A 257 44.61 -16.24 6.20
N LYS A 258 43.48 -16.07 5.52
CA LYS A 258 43.18 -14.95 4.60
C LYS A 258 41.89 -14.19 4.96
N ARG A 259 41.37 -14.35 6.19
CA ARG A 259 40.16 -13.65 6.64
C ARG A 259 40.48 -12.20 7.06
N THR A 260 40.85 -11.38 6.09
CA THR A 260 41.05 -9.93 6.28
C THR A 260 40.24 -9.14 5.26
N ASP A 261 39.84 -7.92 5.63
CA ASP A 261 39.11 -7.02 4.73
C ASP A 261 39.93 -6.66 3.48
N GLU A 262 41.26 -6.57 3.62
CA GLU A 262 42.16 -6.36 2.48
C GLU A 262 42.12 -7.56 1.52
N SER A 263 42.20 -8.79 2.04
CA SER A 263 42.12 -9.99 1.20
C SER A 263 40.75 -10.13 0.54
N PHE A 264 39.67 -9.66 1.17
CA PHE A 264 38.33 -9.63 0.59
C PHE A 264 38.27 -8.65 -0.59
N SER A 265 38.72 -7.42 -0.38
CA SER A 265 38.73 -6.36 -1.39
C SER A 265 39.62 -6.72 -2.59
N GLU A 266 40.83 -7.23 -2.34
CA GLU A 266 41.76 -7.65 -3.39
C GLU A 266 41.19 -8.78 -4.26
N HIS A 267 40.63 -9.82 -3.64
CA HIS A 267 40.09 -10.98 -4.36
C HIS A 267 38.91 -10.60 -5.24
N PHE A 268 37.87 -9.98 -4.67
CA PHE A 268 36.65 -9.68 -5.43
C PHE A 268 36.84 -8.56 -6.45
N THR A 269 37.75 -7.60 -6.21
CA THR A 269 38.13 -6.60 -7.22
C THR A 269 38.81 -7.23 -8.42
N LYS A 270 39.77 -8.15 -8.19
CA LYS A 270 40.45 -8.89 -9.25
C LYS A 270 39.47 -9.70 -10.10
N GLU A 271 38.44 -10.25 -9.46
CA GLU A 271 37.40 -11.05 -10.10
C GLU A 271 36.26 -10.20 -10.72
N GLY A 272 36.36 -8.86 -10.71
CA GLY A 272 35.40 -7.96 -11.35
C GLY A 272 34.12 -7.69 -10.54
N LEU A 273 34.09 -8.04 -9.26
CA LEU A 273 32.95 -7.90 -8.35
C LEU A 273 33.09 -6.66 -7.45
N VAL A 274 33.43 -5.51 -8.05
CA VAL A 274 33.68 -4.23 -7.34
C VAL A 274 32.48 -3.78 -6.51
N ALA A 275 31.26 -3.95 -7.02
CA ALA A 275 30.05 -3.54 -6.32
C ALA A 275 29.84 -4.32 -5.00
N LEU A 276 30.30 -5.58 -4.93
CA LEU A 276 30.26 -6.37 -3.69
C LEU A 276 31.29 -5.87 -2.66
N VAL A 277 32.45 -5.40 -3.13
CA VAL A 277 33.49 -4.78 -2.29
C VAL A 277 32.97 -3.48 -1.69
N GLU A 278 32.42 -2.58 -2.49
CA GLU A 278 31.82 -1.32 -2.02
C GLU A 278 30.71 -1.56 -0.99
N TYR A 279 29.89 -2.58 -1.21
CA TYR A 279 28.86 -2.99 -0.26
C TYR A 279 29.44 -3.46 1.07
N ASN A 280 30.46 -4.33 1.04
CA ASN A 280 31.09 -4.85 2.25
C ASN A 280 31.83 -3.74 3.02
N GLU A 281 32.52 -2.84 2.33
CA GLU A 281 33.18 -1.68 2.92
C GLU A 281 32.17 -0.75 3.63
N LYS A 282 31.06 -0.45 2.97
CA LYS A 282 29.97 0.33 3.55
C LYS A 282 29.35 -0.37 4.77
N LYS A 283 29.12 -1.68 4.68
CA LYS A 283 28.57 -2.47 5.79
C LYS A 283 29.51 -2.44 7.01
N ILE A 284 30.80 -2.66 6.80
CA ILE A 284 31.81 -2.58 7.87
C ILE A 284 31.84 -1.17 8.47
N PHE A 285 31.76 -0.13 7.63
CA PHE A 285 31.68 1.25 8.06
C PHE A 285 30.45 1.48 8.97
N ASP A 286 29.27 1.03 8.55
CA ASP A 286 28.03 1.16 9.33
C ASP A 286 28.08 0.39 10.67
N VAL A 287 28.73 -0.79 10.70
CA VAL A 287 28.94 -1.57 11.93
C VAL A 287 29.86 -0.83 12.90
N LYS A 288 31.01 -0.33 12.44
CA LYS A 288 31.94 0.47 13.26
C LYS A 288 31.27 1.72 13.82
N LEU A 289 30.42 2.36 13.01
CA LEU A 289 29.63 3.52 13.38
C LEU A 289 28.63 3.19 14.50
N LYS A 290 27.94 2.05 14.39
CA LYS A 290 26.99 1.57 15.41
C LYS A 290 27.69 1.16 16.72
N GLU A 291 28.84 0.51 16.66
CA GLU A 291 29.64 0.16 17.83
C GLU A 291 30.16 1.39 18.57
N MET A 292 30.64 2.40 17.83
CA MET A 292 31.02 3.69 18.41
C MET A 292 29.83 4.37 19.07
N LYS A 293 28.68 4.44 18.39
CA LYS A 293 27.45 5.00 18.94
C LYS A 293 27.07 4.32 20.25
N SER A 294 27.00 2.98 20.27
CA SER A 294 26.63 2.21 21.46
C SER A 294 27.59 2.45 22.63
N ALA A 295 28.90 2.43 22.38
CA ALA A 295 29.90 2.65 23.44
C ALA A 295 29.83 4.06 24.04
N LEU A 296 29.68 5.08 23.19
CA LEU A 296 29.55 6.46 23.64
C LEU A 296 28.22 6.71 24.36
N THR A 297 27.12 6.07 23.93
CA THR A 297 25.83 6.21 24.62
C THR A 297 25.91 5.66 26.03
N THR A 298 26.60 4.54 26.25
CA THR A 298 26.88 4.00 27.58
C THR A 298 27.69 4.99 28.42
N GLN A 299 28.82 5.50 27.92
CA GLN A 299 29.66 6.46 28.66
C GLN A 299 28.92 7.76 29.04
N ILE A 300 28.10 8.30 28.13
CA ILE A 300 27.30 9.50 28.38
C ILE A 300 26.16 9.23 29.37
N THR A 301 25.55 8.03 29.34
CA THR A 301 24.50 7.64 30.29
C THR A 301 25.05 7.42 31.70
N GLU A 302 26.29 6.92 31.80
CA GLU A 302 27.01 6.72 33.06
C GLU A 302 27.67 8.00 33.60
N GLU A 303 27.45 9.15 32.94
CA GLU A 303 28.03 10.47 33.30
C GLU A 303 29.57 10.44 33.44
N THR A 304 30.25 9.73 32.53
CA THR A 304 31.73 9.66 32.47
C THR A 304 32.34 11.06 32.28
N ASP A 305 33.56 11.29 32.76
CA ASP A 305 34.22 12.60 32.61
C ASP A 305 34.35 13.00 31.13
N MET A 306 34.03 14.26 30.83
CA MET A 306 34.01 14.78 29.46
C MET A 306 35.37 14.64 28.75
N SER A 307 36.48 14.71 29.48
CA SER A 307 37.82 14.58 28.92
C SER A 307 38.09 13.16 28.44
N GLU A 308 37.58 12.16 29.15
CA GLU A 308 37.69 10.74 28.81
C GLU A 308 36.82 10.38 27.60
N VAL A 309 35.61 10.97 27.52
CA VAL A 309 34.73 10.82 26.35
C VAL A 309 35.37 11.45 25.10
N ILE A 310 35.96 12.65 25.23
CA ILE A 310 36.67 13.30 24.11
C ILE A 310 37.85 12.44 23.62
N GLU A 311 38.64 11.87 24.53
CA GLU A 311 39.76 11.01 24.16
C GLU A 311 39.30 9.72 23.48
N THR A 312 38.22 9.11 23.99
CA THR A 312 37.60 7.93 23.37
C THR A 312 37.14 8.23 21.94
N VAL A 313 36.49 9.37 21.70
CA VAL A 313 36.04 9.77 20.36
C VAL A 313 37.25 9.99 19.45
N LYS A 314 38.28 10.72 19.90
CA LYS A 314 39.52 10.94 19.10
C LYS A 314 40.20 9.63 18.72
N GLN A 315 40.30 8.69 19.66
CA GLN A 315 40.91 7.39 19.42
C GLN A 315 40.09 6.58 18.40
N ARG A 316 38.76 6.51 18.53
CA ARG A 316 37.91 5.78 17.58
C ARG A 316 37.86 6.41 16.18
N VAL A 317 37.89 7.74 16.09
CA VAL A 317 37.99 8.45 14.80
C VAL A 317 39.30 8.10 14.09
N LYS A 318 40.41 8.01 14.84
CA LYS A 318 41.72 7.62 14.31
C LYS A 318 41.77 6.15 13.88
N ASP A 319 41.25 5.24 14.69
CA ASP A 319 41.28 3.79 14.44
C ASP A 319 40.37 3.39 13.27
N ALA A 320 39.19 3.99 13.17
CA ALA A 320 38.21 3.68 12.12
C ALA A 320 38.26 4.64 10.91
N LYS A 321 39.16 5.65 10.92
CA LYS A 321 39.28 6.68 9.86
C LYS A 321 37.93 7.31 9.49
N LEU A 322 37.13 7.67 10.50
CA LEU A 322 35.78 8.17 10.30
C LEU A 322 35.79 9.61 9.74
N PRO A 323 34.93 9.95 8.76
CA PRO A 323 34.77 11.31 8.31
C PRO A 323 34.21 12.22 9.41
N ASP A 324 34.76 13.43 9.56
CA ASP A 324 34.34 14.41 10.57
C ASP A 324 32.83 14.70 10.57
N VAL A 325 32.21 14.70 9.38
CA VAL A 325 30.76 14.90 9.22
C VAL A 325 29.95 13.79 9.92
N GLU A 326 30.37 12.54 9.79
CA GLU A 326 29.68 11.42 10.42
C GLU A 326 29.90 11.43 11.94
N VAL A 327 31.08 11.85 12.41
CA VAL A 327 31.38 12.02 13.84
C VAL A 327 30.40 13.00 14.49
N VAL A 328 30.20 14.18 13.89
CA VAL A 328 29.27 15.20 14.41
C VAL A 328 27.82 14.69 14.45
N ARG A 329 27.40 13.95 13.42
CA ARG A 329 26.03 13.37 13.36
C ARG A 329 25.81 12.32 14.44
N ILE A 330 26.80 11.48 14.71
CA ILE A 330 26.74 10.44 15.74
C ILE A 330 26.79 11.06 17.12
N LEU A 331 27.65 12.05 17.37
CA LEU A 331 27.72 12.71 18.67
C LEU A 331 26.38 13.32 19.05
N TRP A 332 25.67 13.94 18.10
CA TRP A 332 24.31 14.40 18.31
C TRP A 332 23.35 13.24 18.65
N ASP A 333 23.37 12.15 17.87
CA ASP A 333 22.52 10.98 18.14
C ASP A 333 22.80 10.36 19.52
N VAL A 334 24.06 10.26 19.93
CA VAL A 334 24.46 9.72 21.24
C VAL A 334 23.93 10.60 22.37
N ILE A 335 24.10 11.93 22.25
CA ILE A 335 23.61 12.90 23.25
C ILE A 335 22.10 12.78 23.39
N MET A 336 21.36 12.68 22.28
CA MET A 336 19.90 12.58 22.29
C MET A 336 19.38 11.22 22.75
N ASP A 337 20.06 10.12 22.42
CA ASP A 337 19.70 8.77 22.86
C ASP A 337 19.94 8.57 24.37
N ALA A 338 20.89 9.31 24.96
CA ALA A 338 21.15 9.32 26.39
C ALA A 338 20.18 10.20 27.21
N VAL A 339 19.24 10.91 26.57
CA VAL A 339 18.23 11.71 27.28
C VAL A 339 17.29 10.80 28.05
N GLN A 340 17.17 11.02 29.36
CA GLN A 340 16.19 10.32 30.19
C GLN A 340 14.79 10.93 29.99
N TRP A 341 13.97 10.26 29.18
CA TRP A 341 12.61 10.70 28.88
C TRP A 341 11.62 10.32 30.00
N SER A 342 10.88 11.31 30.51
CA SER A 342 9.74 11.13 31.43
C SER A 342 8.44 10.90 30.64
N GLY A 343 7.67 9.87 30.98
CA GLY A 343 6.50 9.45 30.20
C GLY A 343 5.30 10.42 30.20
N LYS A 344 5.24 11.39 31.12
CA LYS A 344 4.00 12.14 31.39
C LYS A 344 4.07 13.66 31.24
N ASN A 345 5.26 14.27 31.26
CA ASN A 345 5.38 15.73 31.30
C ASN A 345 6.25 16.24 30.15
N GLN A 346 5.58 16.81 29.14
CA GLN A 346 6.25 17.35 27.95
C GLN A 346 7.25 18.47 28.31
N GLN A 347 7.00 19.24 29.38
CA GLN A 347 7.91 20.26 29.86
C GLN A 347 9.16 19.67 30.53
N GLN A 348 9.03 18.56 31.26
CA GLN A 348 10.19 17.87 31.83
C GLN A 348 11.06 17.26 30.74
N ASN A 349 10.45 16.70 29.70
CA ASN A 349 11.17 16.15 28.54
C ASN A 349 11.91 17.24 27.77
N ALA A 350 11.29 18.40 27.59
CA ALA A 350 11.94 19.57 27.01
C ALA A 350 13.15 20.01 27.84
N ASN A 351 12.97 20.13 29.15
CA ASN A 351 14.04 20.52 30.07
C ASN A 351 15.16 19.47 30.13
N ALA A 352 14.84 18.17 30.07
CA ALA A 352 15.82 17.09 30.07
C ALA A 352 16.66 17.08 28.78
N ALA A 353 16.02 17.21 27.62
CA ALA A 353 16.72 17.33 26.34
C ALA A 353 17.64 18.56 26.30
N LEU A 354 17.14 19.74 26.70
CA LEU A 354 17.95 20.96 26.73
C LEU A 354 19.08 20.89 27.77
N ARG A 355 18.84 20.26 28.93
CA ARG A 355 19.88 20.02 29.94
C ARG A 355 20.98 19.14 29.36
N GLN A 356 20.62 18.06 28.67
CA GLN A 356 21.58 17.15 28.05
C GLN A 356 22.44 17.85 26.99
N VAL A 357 21.79 18.63 26.11
CA VAL A 357 22.49 19.44 25.09
C VAL A 357 23.44 20.45 25.74
N LYS A 358 23.04 21.12 26.82
CA LYS A 358 23.90 22.06 27.56
C LYS A 358 25.09 21.37 28.21
N THR A 359 24.86 20.25 28.90
CA THR A 359 25.92 19.49 29.58
C THR A 359 27.00 19.03 28.61
N TRP A 360 26.61 18.59 27.41
CA TRP A 360 27.53 18.02 26.43
C TRP A 360 27.87 18.96 25.26
N ALA A 361 27.53 20.26 25.36
CA ALA A 361 27.83 21.24 24.31
C ALA A 361 29.34 21.37 24.04
N LYS A 362 30.18 21.29 25.08
CA LYS A 362 31.64 21.34 24.94
C LYS A 362 32.22 20.13 24.20
N LEU A 363 31.55 18.97 24.25
CA LEU A 363 31.89 17.81 23.40
C LEU A 363 31.61 18.15 21.93
N LEU A 364 30.42 18.68 21.61
CA LEU A 364 30.07 19.09 20.23
C LEU A 364 31.01 20.18 19.69
N ASN A 365 31.36 21.18 20.52
CA ASN A 365 32.29 22.26 20.16
C ASN A 365 33.66 21.71 19.74
N THR A 366 34.17 20.70 20.47
CA THR A 366 35.48 20.09 20.17
C THR A 366 35.56 19.48 18.76
N PHE A 367 34.43 19.02 18.21
CA PHE A 367 34.37 18.37 16.89
C PHE A 367 33.74 19.24 15.79
N CYS A 368 33.00 20.30 16.12
CA CYS A 368 32.50 21.30 15.17
C CYS A 368 33.55 22.36 14.87
N THR A 369 34.64 21.97 14.19
CA THR A 369 35.83 22.82 14.02
C THR A 369 35.71 23.89 12.92
N ASN A 370 34.66 23.85 12.10
CA ASN A 370 34.45 24.78 11.00
C ASN A 370 32.96 24.90 10.64
N GLY A 371 32.60 25.98 9.94
CA GLY A 371 31.22 26.27 9.55
C GLY A 371 30.52 25.20 8.71
N LYS A 372 31.25 24.31 8.02
CA LYS A 372 30.64 23.17 7.31
C LYS A 372 30.13 22.13 8.31
N LEU A 373 30.91 21.80 9.34
CA LEU A 373 30.51 20.83 10.38
C LEU A 373 29.40 21.38 11.27
N GLU A 374 29.48 22.66 11.61
CA GLU A 374 28.40 23.38 12.31
C GLU A 374 27.08 23.33 11.51
N LEU A 375 27.15 23.54 10.18
CA LEU A 375 25.98 23.47 9.30
C LEU A 375 25.36 22.07 9.25
N GLU A 376 26.19 21.03 9.19
CA GLU A 376 25.75 19.63 9.24
C GLU A 376 25.09 19.27 10.59
N LEU A 377 25.62 19.80 11.70
CA LEU A 377 24.97 19.68 13.02
C LEU A 377 23.56 20.30 13.00
N ILE A 378 23.41 21.52 12.48
CA ILE A 378 22.09 22.18 12.40
C ILE A 378 21.10 21.36 11.55
N TYR A 379 21.53 20.80 10.41
CA TYR A 379 20.66 19.94 9.61
C TYR A 379 20.24 18.66 10.35
N LYS A 380 21.18 18.02 11.04
CA LYS A 380 20.89 16.81 11.81
C LYS A 380 19.90 17.09 12.94
N VAL A 381 20.10 18.18 13.69
CA VAL A 381 19.18 18.67 14.74
C VAL A 381 17.80 18.97 14.14
N GLN A 382 17.74 19.67 13.01
CA GLN A 382 16.49 20.01 12.33
C GLN A 382 15.69 18.78 11.93
N MET A 383 16.34 17.79 11.31
CA MET A 383 15.68 16.56 10.86
C MET A 383 15.09 15.79 12.04
N GLN A 384 15.87 15.57 13.11
CA GLN A 384 15.39 14.82 14.27
C GLN A 384 14.26 15.55 15.02
N CYS A 385 14.36 16.88 15.17
CA CYS A 385 13.28 17.66 15.78
C CYS A 385 11.99 17.63 14.94
N TYR A 386 12.06 17.53 13.61
CA TYR A 386 10.88 17.53 12.75
C TYR A 386 10.24 16.16 12.57
N GLU A 387 11.03 15.09 12.75
CA GLU A 387 10.54 13.71 12.76
C GLU A 387 9.93 13.32 14.11
N ASP A 388 10.42 13.87 15.23
CA ASP A 388 9.87 13.63 16.57
C ASP A 388 8.94 14.77 17.03
N ALA A 389 7.64 14.49 17.10
CA ALA A 389 6.62 15.43 17.58
C ALA A 389 6.89 16.01 18.97
N LYS A 390 7.67 15.31 19.83
CA LYS A 390 8.07 15.79 21.17
C LYS A 390 9.13 16.89 21.08
N LEU A 391 9.99 16.84 20.07
CA LEU A 391 11.15 17.73 19.88
C LEU A 391 10.87 18.90 18.93
N MET A 392 9.78 18.85 18.15
CA MET A 392 9.44 19.83 17.11
C MET A 392 9.44 21.29 17.60
N LYS A 393 9.00 21.54 18.84
CA LYS A 393 8.97 22.89 19.44
C LYS A 393 10.32 23.33 20.02
N LEU A 394 11.25 22.41 20.23
CA LEU A 394 12.53 22.67 20.90
C LEU A 394 13.65 23.05 19.95
N PHE A 395 13.45 22.88 18.63
CA PHE A 395 14.46 23.21 17.63
C PHE A 395 15.09 24.61 17.82
N PRO A 396 14.31 25.70 18.02
CA PRO A 396 14.89 27.03 18.25
C PRO A 396 15.65 27.13 19.57
N GLU A 397 15.16 26.47 20.62
CA GLU A 397 15.79 26.49 21.94
C GLU A 397 17.11 25.71 21.96
N ILE A 398 17.20 24.62 21.20
CA ILE A 398 18.43 23.86 20.98
C ILE A 398 19.43 24.71 20.19
N VAL A 399 19.03 25.33 19.08
CA VAL A 399 19.92 26.21 18.29
C VAL A 399 20.42 27.38 19.14
N ARG A 400 19.56 27.98 19.96
CA ARG A 400 19.96 29.01 20.95
C ARG A 400 21.01 28.48 21.91
N SER A 401 20.75 27.32 22.49
CA SER A 401 21.64 26.73 23.48
C SER A 401 23.00 26.38 22.88
N LEU A 402 23.05 25.96 21.62
CA LEU A 402 24.30 25.67 20.93
C LEU A 402 25.06 26.96 20.56
N TYR A 403 24.34 28.04 20.20
CA TYR A 403 24.92 29.36 19.99
C TYR A 403 25.48 29.97 21.29
N GLU A 404 24.73 29.92 22.39
CA GLU A 404 25.14 30.40 23.72
C GLU A 404 26.35 29.65 24.30
N GLN A 405 26.67 28.47 23.78
CA GLN A 405 27.80 27.63 24.20
C GLN A 405 28.96 27.64 23.18
N ASP A 406 28.95 28.60 22.24
CA ASP A 406 29.96 28.77 21.18
C ASP A 406 30.14 27.51 20.29
N VAL A 407 29.10 26.68 20.15
CA VAL A 407 29.12 25.51 19.25
C VAL A 407 28.77 25.89 17.81
N LEU A 408 27.93 26.92 17.63
CA LEU A 408 27.48 27.40 16.31
C LEU A 408 27.86 28.87 16.14
N ALA A 409 28.54 29.22 15.04
CA ALA A 409 28.84 30.59 14.70
C ALA A 409 27.62 31.31 14.10
N GLU A 410 27.54 32.63 14.33
CA GLU A 410 26.49 33.49 13.78
C GLU A 410 26.44 33.39 12.25
N ASP A 411 27.60 33.46 11.58
CA ASP A 411 27.70 33.34 10.12
C ASP A 411 27.15 32.01 9.59
N THR A 412 27.33 30.91 10.34
CA THR A 412 26.81 29.59 9.97
C THR A 412 25.29 29.55 10.08
N ILE A 413 24.72 30.09 11.16
CA ILE A 413 23.26 30.17 11.35
C ILE A 413 22.63 31.03 10.24
N LEU A 414 23.25 32.16 9.91
CA LEU A 414 22.82 33.03 8.81
C LEU A 414 22.94 32.35 7.45
N HIS A 415 24.02 31.61 7.21
CA HIS A 415 24.20 30.84 5.99
C HIS A 415 23.13 29.75 5.84
N TRP A 416 22.88 28.98 6.90
CA TRP A 416 21.82 27.99 6.98
C TRP A 416 20.45 28.62 6.71
N PHE A 417 20.14 29.74 7.36
CA PHE A 417 18.89 30.48 7.19
C PHE A 417 18.68 30.95 5.74
N ARG A 418 19.72 31.48 5.09
CA ARG A 418 19.62 32.06 3.74
C ARG A 418 19.62 31.03 2.62
N LYS A 419 20.47 30.00 2.69
CA LYS A 419 20.71 29.05 1.58
C LYS A 419 20.35 27.60 1.89
N GLY A 420 20.34 27.21 3.16
CA GLY A 420 20.29 25.81 3.58
C GLY A 420 18.92 25.26 3.97
N THR A 421 17.95 26.10 4.31
CA THR A 421 16.76 25.69 5.05
C THR A 421 15.54 25.32 4.20
N ASN A 422 14.87 24.23 4.60
CA ASN A 422 13.46 23.96 4.27
C ASN A 422 12.59 25.17 4.68
N PRO A 423 11.58 25.60 3.89
CA PRO A 423 10.67 26.70 4.24
C PRO A 423 10.09 26.64 5.67
N LYS A 424 9.83 25.44 6.19
CA LYS A 424 9.39 25.24 7.58
C LYS A 424 10.42 25.71 8.62
N GLY A 425 11.72 25.48 8.36
CA GLY A 425 12.83 25.94 9.20
C GLY A 425 12.96 27.46 9.28
N ARG A 426 12.72 28.15 8.17
CA ARG A 426 12.77 29.62 8.11
C ARG A 426 11.65 30.26 8.93
N CYS A 427 10.42 29.76 8.80
CA CYS A 427 9.29 30.32 9.56
C CYS A 427 9.45 30.13 11.08
N VAL A 428 10.03 29.00 11.52
CA VAL A 428 10.20 28.69 12.94
C VAL A 428 11.34 29.51 13.58
N LEU A 429 12.42 29.79 12.86
CA LEU A 429 13.52 30.65 13.33
C LEU A 429 13.25 32.15 13.13
N ALA A 430 12.35 32.55 12.22
CA ALA A 430 11.95 33.95 12.08
C ALA A 430 11.25 34.47 13.35
N ASN A 431 10.37 33.66 13.95
CA ASN A 431 9.71 33.97 15.23
C ASN A 431 10.70 34.04 16.41
N PHE A 432 11.89 33.43 16.28
CA PHE A 432 12.93 33.43 17.30
C PHE A 432 13.68 34.78 17.37
N CYS A 433 13.77 35.50 16.26
CA CYS A 433 14.43 36.81 16.17
C CYS A 433 13.55 37.98 16.69
N GLU A 434 12.27 37.71 17.02
CA GLU A 434 11.29 38.73 17.45
C GLU A 434 11.13 38.83 18.99
N GLY A 435 11.86 38.01 19.78
CA GLY A 435 11.79 38.01 21.24
C GLY A 435 12.55 39.19 21.90
N PRO A 436 12.07 39.73 23.04
CA PRO A 436 12.67 40.89 23.69
C PRO A 436 13.98 40.49 24.41
N GLY A 437 15.10 40.49 23.69
CA GLY A 437 16.42 40.36 24.29
C GLY A 437 17.57 39.87 23.39
N ALA A 438 17.31 39.29 22.22
CA ALA A 438 18.38 38.76 21.38
C ALA A 438 18.25 39.25 19.93
N ILE A 439 19.36 39.79 19.40
CA ILE A 439 19.57 40.20 18.00
C ILE A 439 18.84 41.50 17.60
N ARG A 440 19.11 42.60 18.33
CA ARG A 440 18.57 43.94 18.04
C ARG A 440 19.51 44.84 17.24
N GLU A 441 20.37 44.27 16.40
CA GLU A 441 21.33 45.02 15.56
C GLU A 441 21.40 44.55 14.09
N LEU A 442 20.35 43.90 13.57
CA LEU A 442 20.30 43.49 12.15
C LEU A 442 19.44 44.38 11.24
N ALA A 443 18.90 45.51 11.73
CA ALA A 443 18.15 46.45 10.91
C ALA A 443 18.38 47.92 11.32
N GLY A 444 19.58 48.44 11.04
CA GLY A 444 19.83 49.88 10.89
C GLY A 444 20.52 50.59 12.06
N GLY A 445 21.64 51.24 11.76
CA GLY A 445 22.29 52.27 12.59
C GLY A 445 23.62 51.81 13.20
N GLY A 446 24.74 52.33 12.66
CA GLY A 446 26.09 51.85 12.99
C GLY A 446 26.82 52.61 14.10
N ARG A 447 28.10 52.24 14.30
CA ARG A 447 29.18 53.12 14.79
C ARG A 447 30.58 52.56 14.49
N ARG A 448 31.35 53.35 13.71
CA ARG A 448 32.83 53.53 13.64
C ARG A 448 33.69 52.33 13.18
N GLY A 449 34.49 52.41 12.10
CA GLY A 449 34.76 53.53 11.19
C GLY A 449 35.77 53.19 10.07
N GLY A 450 35.77 54.06 9.05
CA GLY A 450 36.80 54.25 7.99
C GLY A 450 36.85 53.18 6.90
N ILE A 451 36.92 53.42 5.58
CA ILE A 451 37.18 54.59 4.71
C ILE A 451 36.60 54.25 3.30
N ASP A 452 36.06 55.26 2.59
CA ASP A 452 35.78 55.49 1.14
C ASP A 452 35.18 54.38 0.25
N ALA A 453 33.96 54.49 -0.29
CA ALA A 453 33.43 55.40 -1.35
C ALA A 453 33.91 55.05 -2.77
N ASP A 454 33.10 54.32 -3.56
CA ASP A 454 32.33 54.86 -4.70
C ASP A 454 31.67 53.75 -5.55
N GLU A 455 30.58 54.15 -6.21
CA GLU A 455 29.79 53.48 -7.27
C GLU A 455 28.54 52.65 -6.91
N ALA A 456 27.44 53.11 -7.53
CA ALA A 456 26.16 52.47 -7.82
C ALA A 456 25.06 52.47 -6.75
N VAL A 457 24.54 53.66 -6.46
CA VAL A 457 23.11 53.86 -6.12
C VAL A 457 22.36 54.27 -7.39
N ALA A 458 21.49 53.40 -7.90
CA ALA A 458 20.35 53.82 -8.71
C ALA A 458 19.18 52.83 -8.59
N SER A 459 18.06 53.35 -8.08
CA SER A 459 16.71 52.78 -8.06
C SER A 459 16.44 51.58 -7.16
N VAL A 460 15.80 51.81 -6.01
CA VAL A 460 14.39 51.45 -5.74
C VAL A 460 13.95 52.17 -4.45
N GLN A 461 12.88 52.96 -4.54
CA GLN A 461 12.18 53.57 -3.40
C GLN A 461 11.21 52.57 -2.75
N PRO A 462 10.86 52.77 -1.47
CA PRO A 462 10.20 51.78 -0.61
C PRO A 462 8.68 51.88 -0.68
N ARG A 463 8.00 50.72 -0.77
CA ARG A 463 6.61 50.58 -0.34
C ARG A 463 6.40 49.27 0.39
N ASP A 464 5.63 49.41 1.47
CA ASP A 464 4.90 48.40 2.23
C ASP A 464 5.62 47.72 3.41
N LEU A 465 5.71 48.50 4.51
CA LEU A 465 5.36 47.98 5.84
C LEU A 465 3.88 47.60 5.85
N TYR A 466 3.49 46.41 6.32
CA TYR A 466 2.21 46.11 6.98
C TYR A 466 2.24 44.73 7.68
N PRO A 467 1.31 44.43 8.61
CA PRO A 467 1.56 43.72 9.87
C PRO A 467 0.89 42.33 9.92
N ALA A 468 1.14 41.62 11.02
CA ALA A 468 0.45 40.45 11.57
C ALA A 468 -0.79 39.89 10.81
N SER A 469 -0.66 38.68 10.23
CA SER A 469 -1.66 37.58 10.23
C SER A 469 -1.26 36.42 9.30
N SER A 470 -0.67 35.36 9.88
CA SER A 470 -0.10 34.21 9.16
C SER A 470 -1.06 33.02 9.05
N ILE A 471 -1.97 33.06 8.07
CA ILE A 471 -2.59 31.84 7.44
C ILE A 471 -2.60 31.93 5.89
N HIS A 472 -2.19 33.06 5.29
CA HIS A 472 -2.41 33.30 3.86
C HIS A 472 -1.23 32.97 2.91
N CYS A 473 -0.02 32.67 3.42
CA CYS A 473 1.19 32.75 2.60
C CYS A 473 1.53 31.48 1.77
N HIS A 474 0.92 30.31 2.02
CA HIS A 474 1.07 29.14 1.13
C HIS A 474 0.12 29.18 -0.08
N PHE A 475 -0.91 30.03 -0.02
CA PHE A 475 -1.84 30.26 -1.14
C PHE A 475 -1.26 31.24 -2.16
N THR A 476 -0.45 32.21 -1.72
CA THR A 476 0.09 33.28 -2.57
C THR A 476 1.23 32.81 -3.48
N ALA A 477 2.10 31.89 -3.03
CA ALA A 477 3.15 31.34 -3.89
C ALA A 477 2.61 30.40 -4.99
N ALA A 478 1.55 29.64 -4.66
CA ALA A 478 0.82 28.83 -5.65
C ALA A 478 0.04 29.73 -6.63
N LEU A 479 -0.56 30.82 -6.14
CA LEU A 479 -1.21 31.84 -6.97
C LEU A 479 -0.23 32.64 -7.83
N GLU A 480 0.99 32.94 -7.37
CA GLU A 480 2.02 33.62 -8.17
C GLU A 480 2.64 32.71 -9.24
N TYR A 481 2.78 31.42 -8.94
CA TYR A 481 3.16 30.42 -9.93
C TYR A 481 2.07 30.24 -11.00
N GLU A 482 0.80 30.16 -10.59
CA GLU A 482 -0.34 30.12 -11.54
C GLU A 482 -0.54 31.45 -12.27
N ARG A 483 -0.31 32.62 -11.64
CA ARG A 483 -0.30 33.95 -12.32
C ARG A 483 0.78 34.04 -13.39
N ARG A 484 1.97 33.49 -13.14
CA ARG A 484 3.06 33.42 -14.14
C ARG A 484 2.72 32.48 -15.29
N LYS A 485 1.93 31.43 -15.03
CA LYS A 485 1.37 30.51 -16.04
C LYS A 485 0.28 31.19 -16.88
N THR A 486 -0.61 31.97 -16.26
CA THR A 486 -1.62 32.79 -16.97
C THR A 486 -0.99 33.93 -17.76
N GLN A 487 0.04 34.60 -17.23
CA GLN A 487 0.76 35.67 -17.94
C GLN A 487 1.52 35.20 -19.18
N ARG A 488 1.97 33.94 -19.23
CA ARG A 488 2.56 33.36 -20.44
C ARG A 488 1.52 32.98 -21.51
N LEU A 489 0.28 32.64 -21.11
CA LEU A 489 -0.84 32.44 -22.03
C LEU A 489 -1.44 33.76 -22.55
N SER A 490 -1.38 34.85 -21.78
CA SER A 490 -1.92 36.16 -22.19
C SER A 490 -1.08 36.91 -23.22
N ILE A 491 0.16 36.48 -23.50
CA ILE A 491 1.02 37.11 -24.51
C ILE A 491 0.64 36.66 -25.95
N VAL A 492 -0.29 35.71 -26.10
CA VAL A 492 -0.70 35.15 -27.42
C VAL A 492 -2.13 35.50 -27.83
N TYR A 493 -2.92 36.21 -27.00
CA TYR A 493 -4.33 36.49 -27.33
C TYR A 493 -4.72 37.95 -27.06
N ASP A 494 -4.91 38.69 -28.15
CA ASP A 494 -5.47 40.03 -28.21
C ASP A 494 -6.97 40.02 -27.80
N PRO A 495 -7.41 40.78 -26.79
CA PRO A 495 -8.80 40.77 -26.31
C PRO A 495 -9.83 41.42 -27.25
N LEU A 496 -9.41 42.08 -28.33
CA LEU A 496 -10.30 42.89 -29.17
C LEU A 496 -10.81 42.20 -30.45
N SER A 497 -10.46 40.93 -30.70
CA SER A 497 -10.83 40.24 -31.96
C SER A 497 -11.62 38.93 -31.80
N MET A 498 -12.38 38.73 -30.72
CA MET A 498 -13.24 37.55 -30.61
C MET A 498 -14.60 37.73 -31.30
N HIS A 499 -14.67 37.31 -32.57
CA HIS A 499 -15.88 36.67 -33.07
C HIS A 499 -16.08 35.32 -32.34
N PRO A 500 -17.33 34.87 -32.10
CA PRO A 500 -17.60 33.63 -31.37
C PRO A 500 -17.07 32.43 -32.16
N MET A 501 -15.84 32.02 -31.87
CA MET A 501 -15.31 30.73 -32.29
C MET A 501 -16.18 29.66 -31.65
N ALA A 502 -16.80 28.83 -32.48
CA ALA A 502 -17.72 27.78 -32.07
C ALA A 502 -17.14 26.98 -30.90
N ALA A 503 -17.70 27.19 -29.71
CA ALA A 503 -17.45 26.32 -28.57
C ALA A 503 -17.81 24.91 -29.02
N LEU A 504 -16.83 24.02 -29.12
CA LEU A 504 -17.07 22.59 -29.32
C LEU A 504 -17.89 22.11 -28.11
N SER A 505 -19.21 22.08 -28.29
CA SER A 505 -20.14 21.55 -27.33
C SER A 505 -19.93 20.05 -27.25
N PHE A 506 -19.31 19.57 -26.18
CA PHE A 506 -19.37 18.15 -25.86
C PHE A 506 -20.84 17.80 -25.57
N PRO A 507 -21.41 16.73 -26.17
CA PRO A 507 -22.75 16.29 -25.82
C PRO A 507 -22.80 15.93 -24.33
N PRO A 508 -23.89 16.26 -23.60
CA PRO A 508 -24.03 15.86 -22.21
C PRO A 508 -23.91 14.34 -22.10
N MET A 509 -23.23 13.86 -21.06
CA MET A 509 -23.18 12.43 -20.76
C MET A 509 -24.60 11.97 -20.40
N ARG A 510 -25.36 11.46 -21.37
CA ARG A 510 -26.66 10.84 -21.12
C ARG A 510 -26.44 9.57 -20.31
N VAL A 511 -26.67 9.64 -19.01
CA VAL A 511 -27.12 8.46 -18.26
C VAL A 511 -28.56 8.24 -18.69
N CYS A 512 -28.83 7.11 -19.35
CA CYS A 512 -30.17 6.75 -19.83
C CYS A 512 -31.14 6.57 -18.66
N CYS A 513 -31.77 7.66 -18.21
CA CYS A 513 -33.04 7.55 -17.50
C CYS A 513 -34.12 7.27 -18.54
N GLY A 514 -34.64 6.04 -18.55
CA GLY A 514 -35.68 5.61 -19.49
C GLY A 514 -36.94 6.47 -19.37
N GLY A 515 -37.16 7.33 -20.35
CA GLY A 515 -38.38 8.14 -20.48
C GLY A 515 -39.33 7.50 -21.47
N GLY A 516 -40.32 6.75 -20.98
CA GLY A 516 -41.52 6.40 -21.75
C GLY A 516 -42.46 7.60 -21.79
N ALA A 517 -42.73 8.15 -22.97
CA ALA A 517 -43.72 9.19 -23.16
C ALA A 517 -45.14 8.59 -23.07
N ALA A 518 -45.97 9.12 -22.16
CA ALA A 518 -47.40 8.83 -22.12
C ALA A 518 -48.20 10.13 -22.29
N THR A 519 -49.14 10.12 -23.23
CA THR A 519 -49.98 11.23 -23.69
C THR A 519 -51.36 11.27 -23.00
N HIS A 520 -51.76 12.47 -22.53
CA HIS A 520 -53.13 13.00 -22.27
C HIS A 520 -54.03 12.25 -21.23
N ASN A 521 -54.90 12.85 -20.39
CA ASN A 521 -55.81 13.99 -20.56
C ASN A 521 -56.27 14.62 -19.19
N SER A 522 -56.91 15.78 -19.28
CA SER A 522 -57.25 16.80 -18.28
C SER A 522 -58.29 16.49 -17.17
N THR A 523 -58.14 17.12 -15.99
CA THR A 523 -59.23 17.75 -15.21
C THR A 523 -58.70 18.85 -14.26
N SER A 524 -59.44 19.94 -14.13
CA SER A 524 -59.00 21.27 -13.66
C SER A 524 -59.23 21.54 -12.16
N ASN A 525 -58.14 21.80 -11.43
CA ASN A 525 -57.96 22.90 -10.45
C ASN A 525 -56.60 22.80 -9.72
N ASN A 526 -55.80 21.76 -10.01
CA ASN A 526 -54.39 21.62 -9.60
C ASN A 526 -53.36 22.03 -10.69
N ASN A 527 -53.82 22.50 -11.86
CA ASN A 527 -52.96 22.65 -13.06
C ASN A 527 -51.95 23.80 -13.01
N ASN A 528 -52.17 24.86 -12.22
CA ASN A 528 -51.24 26.00 -12.16
C ASN A 528 -49.97 25.70 -11.33
N LEU A 529 -50.08 24.89 -10.27
CA LEU A 529 -48.93 24.45 -9.47
C LEU A 529 -48.10 23.38 -10.18
N LEU A 530 -48.76 22.41 -10.83
CA LEU A 530 -48.10 21.39 -11.66
C LEU A 530 -47.37 21.98 -12.87
N GLY A 531 -47.94 23.00 -13.52
CA GLY A 531 -47.29 23.72 -14.61
C GLY A 531 -46.01 24.46 -14.17
N ASN A 532 -46.08 25.20 -13.05
CA ASN A 532 -44.92 25.93 -12.52
C ASN A 532 -43.79 25.00 -12.04
N HIS A 533 -44.09 23.88 -11.39
CA HIS A 533 -43.07 22.91 -10.98
C HIS A 533 -42.37 22.27 -12.19
N ALA A 534 -43.10 22.02 -13.28
CA ALA A 534 -42.52 21.50 -14.52
C ALA A 534 -41.55 22.50 -15.16
N PHE A 535 -41.89 23.79 -15.15
CA PHE A 535 -40.98 24.85 -15.61
C PHE A 535 -39.76 24.98 -14.71
N ASP A 536 -39.93 25.00 -13.38
CA ASP A 536 -38.81 25.10 -12.43
C ASP A 536 -37.83 23.92 -12.61
N ALA A 537 -38.36 22.70 -12.74
CA ALA A 537 -37.58 21.50 -12.99
C ALA A 537 -36.82 21.56 -14.33
N ALA A 538 -37.44 22.06 -15.39
CA ALA A 538 -36.80 22.20 -16.69
C ALA A 538 -35.63 23.21 -16.66
N HIS A 539 -35.81 24.34 -15.98
CA HIS A 539 -34.77 25.37 -15.88
C HIS A 539 -33.61 24.95 -14.98
N ILE A 540 -33.86 24.22 -13.87
CA ILE A 540 -32.78 23.66 -13.06
C ILE A 540 -32.01 22.58 -13.84
N ARG A 541 -32.71 21.73 -14.61
CA ARG A 541 -32.05 20.77 -15.51
C ARG A 541 -31.16 21.50 -16.52
N ARG A 542 -31.66 22.59 -17.10
CA ARG A 542 -30.89 23.44 -18.01
C ARG A 542 -29.67 24.08 -17.33
N ALA A 543 -29.81 24.55 -16.09
CA ALA A 543 -28.68 25.06 -15.31
C ALA A 543 -27.62 23.97 -15.05
N ALA A 544 -28.03 22.73 -14.79
CA ALA A 544 -27.11 21.60 -14.67
C ALA A 544 -26.42 21.25 -16.00
N GLU A 545 -27.14 21.28 -17.13
CA GLU A 545 -26.55 21.10 -18.47
C GLU A 545 -25.50 22.17 -18.80
N LEU A 546 -25.77 23.43 -18.43
CA LEU A 546 -24.82 24.53 -18.59
C LEU A 546 -23.58 24.34 -17.72
N ALA A 547 -23.77 23.94 -16.46
CA ALA A 547 -22.68 23.64 -15.53
C ALA A 547 -21.77 22.51 -16.02
N ASP A 548 -22.32 21.49 -16.70
CA ASP A 548 -21.54 20.35 -17.22
C ASP A 548 -20.50 20.76 -18.28
N ARG A 549 -20.69 21.90 -18.94
CA ARG A 549 -19.76 22.43 -19.96
C ARG A 549 -18.41 22.83 -19.39
N SER A 550 -18.32 23.02 -18.07
CA SER A 550 -17.10 23.42 -17.37
C SER A 550 -16.26 22.25 -16.88
N ALA A 551 -16.70 21.01 -17.09
CA ALA A 551 -15.99 19.83 -16.64
C ALA A 551 -14.52 19.84 -17.12
N GLY A 552 -13.58 19.69 -16.18
CA GLY A 552 -12.13 19.76 -16.42
C GLY A 552 -11.51 21.15 -16.30
N PHE A 553 -12.29 22.24 -16.23
CA PHE A 553 -11.75 23.61 -16.17
C PHE A 553 -11.94 24.32 -14.82
N THR A 554 -12.83 23.81 -13.98
CA THR A 554 -13.28 24.50 -12.77
C THR A 554 -12.49 24.16 -11.53
N SER A 555 -11.71 23.06 -11.51
CA SER A 555 -10.94 22.65 -10.34
C SER A 555 -10.15 23.81 -9.71
N PRO A 556 -10.26 24.04 -8.38
CA PRO A 556 -10.99 23.26 -7.36
C PRO A 556 -12.48 23.66 -7.15
N HIS A 557 -13.01 24.58 -7.95
CA HIS A 557 -14.37 25.13 -7.86
C HIS A 557 -15.43 24.20 -8.48
N PRO A 558 -16.72 24.38 -8.12
CA PRO A 558 -17.80 23.58 -8.69
C PRO A 558 -18.01 23.77 -10.19
N ASN A 559 -18.67 22.78 -10.79
CA ASN A 559 -19.37 22.98 -12.05
C ASN A 559 -20.67 23.75 -11.75
N PHE A 560 -20.75 24.98 -12.23
CA PHE A 560 -21.80 25.91 -11.82
C PHE A 560 -22.49 26.55 -13.03
N GLY A 561 -23.82 26.60 -12.98
CA GLY A 561 -24.68 27.11 -14.04
C GLY A 561 -25.87 27.87 -13.47
N CYS A 562 -26.24 28.95 -14.16
CA CYS A 562 -27.33 29.83 -13.79
C CYS A 562 -28.20 30.12 -15.02
N VAL A 563 -29.52 30.06 -14.86
CA VAL A 563 -30.51 30.43 -15.87
C VAL A 563 -31.45 31.47 -15.27
N ILE A 564 -31.64 32.59 -15.96
CA ILE A 564 -32.64 33.59 -15.59
C ILE A 564 -33.81 33.46 -16.53
N ALA A 565 -35.01 33.26 -15.99
CA ALA A 565 -36.24 33.19 -16.78
C ALA A 565 -37.30 34.16 -16.25
N SER A 566 -38.04 34.75 -17.20
CA SER A 566 -39.19 35.61 -16.91
C SER A 566 -40.33 34.84 -16.23
N LYS A 567 -41.31 35.57 -15.68
CA LYS A 567 -42.51 34.98 -15.05
C LYS A 567 -43.34 34.07 -15.97
N THR A 568 -43.19 34.21 -17.29
CA THR A 568 -43.85 33.33 -18.28
C THR A 568 -43.04 32.07 -18.59
N GLY A 569 -41.92 31.85 -17.89
CA GLY A 569 -41.02 30.70 -18.11
C GLY A 569 -40.09 30.84 -19.32
N LYS A 570 -40.00 32.02 -19.95
CA LYS A 570 -39.08 32.25 -21.08
C LYS A 570 -37.70 32.62 -20.55
N VAL A 571 -36.67 31.90 -20.97
CA VAL A 571 -35.25 32.18 -20.66
C VAL A 571 -34.86 33.55 -21.20
N ALA A 572 -34.32 34.38 -20.32
CA ALA A 572 -33.82 35.72 -20.59
C ALA A 572 -32.29 35.78 -20.61
N GLY A 573 -31.62 34.96 -19.78
CA GLY A 573 -30.16 34.89 -19.73
C GLY A 573 -29.67 33.54 -19.23
N GLU A 574 -28.50 33.13 -19.71
CA GLU A 574 -27.83 31.89 -19.32
C GLU A 574 -26.35 32.19 -19.04
N GLY A 575 -25.81 31.56 -18.01
CA GLY A 575 -24.41 31.69 -17.63
C GLY A 575 -23.89 30.42 -17.00
N PHE A 576 -22.59 30.18 -17.14
CA PHE A 576 -21.88 29.09 -16.48
C PHE A 576 -20.46 29.53 -16.12
N LEU A 577 -19.92 28.96 -15.04
CA LEU A 577 -18.55 29.25 -14.62
C LEU A 577 -17.59 28.56 -15.58
N TYR A 578 -16.89 29.30 -16.45
CA TYR A 578 -16.02 28.69 -17.46
C TYR A 578 -14.79 28.01 -16.84
N ALA A 579 -14.07 28.73 -15.98
CA ALA A 579 -12.87 28.25 -15.30
C ALA A 579 -12.63 29.01 -13.99
N GLN A 580 -11.66 28.55 -13.19
CA GLN A 580 -11.19 29.30 -12.01
C GLN A 580 -10.81 30.75 -12.37
N GLY A 581 -11.27 31.71 -11.57
CA GLY A 581 -10.98 33.14 -11.74
C GLY A 581 -11.77 33.84 -12.86
N THR A 582 -12.67 33.13 -13.54
CA THR A 582 -13.60 33.75 -14.51
C THR A 582 -14.82 34.34 -13.82
N LYS A 583 -15.60 35.17 -14.54
CA LYS A 583 -16.84 35.74 -14.03
C LYS A 583 -17.79 34.62 -13.53
N PRO A 584 -18.46 34.80 -12.37
CA PRO A 584 -19.46 33.85 -11.88
C PRO A 584 -20.61 33.64 -12.87
N ALA A 585 -21.23 32.47 -12.82
CA ALA A 585 -22.32 32.10 -13.73
C ALA A 585 -23.53 33.03 -13.59
N GLU A 586 -23.81 33.47 -12.38
CA GLU A 586 -24.89 34.36 -12.01
C GLU A 586 -24.70 35.74 -12.64
N VAL A 587 -23.47 36.26 -12.57
CA VAL A 587 -23.11 37.54 -13.21
C VAL A 587 -23.28 37.44 -14.73
N LEU A 588 -22.81 36.35 -15.33
CA LEU A 588 -22.95 36.13 -16.78
C LEU A 588 -24.42 35.99 -17.20
N ALA A 589 -25.24 35.30 -16.42
CA ALA A 589 -26.67 35.15 -16.70
C ALA A 589 -27.40 36.49 -16.57
N VAL A 590 -27.06 37.32 -15.56
CA VAL A 590 -27.59 38.67 -15.39
C VAL A 590 -27.17 39.58 -16.54
N ASP A 591 -25.88 39.60 -16.90
CA ASP A 591 -25.34 40.38 -18.02
C ASP A 591 -26.07 40.01 -19.33
N ALA A 592 -26.33 38.72 -19.56
CA ALA A 592 -27.07 38.22 -20.72
C ALA A 592 -28.56 38.59 -20.70
N ALA A 593 -29.19 38.61 -19.52
CA ALA A 593 -30.59 38.97 -19.36
C ALA A 593 -30.85 40.47 -19.50
N GLY A 594 -29.89 41.32 -19.13
CA GLY A 594 -30.07 42.78 -19.12
C GLY A 594 -31.30 43.19 -18.31
N ASP A 595 -32.08 44.17 -18.79
CA ASP A 595 -33.29 44.62 -18.10
C ASP A 595 -34.38 43.55 -17.91
N PHE A 596 -34.31 42.43 -18.65
CA PHE A 596 -35.23 41.31 -18.48
C PHE A 596 -34.98 40.49 -17.20
N SER A 597 -33.93 40.81 -16.44
CA SER A 597 -33.70 40.24 -15.10
C SER A 597 -34.67 40.78 -14.05
N ARG A 598 -35.23 41.98 -14.24
CA ARG A 598 -36.09 42.61 -13.23
C ARG A 598 -37.34 41.78 -13.02
N ARG A 599 -37.61 41.42 -11.76
CA ARG A 599 -38.73 40.59 -11.33
C ARG A 599 -38.76 39.18 -11.95
N ALA A 600 -37.60 38.71 -12.42
CA ALA A 600 -37.42 37.36 -12.96
C ALA A 600 -37.11 36.34 -11.86
N THR A 601 -37.05 35.06 -12.26
CA THR A 601 -36.59 33.95 -11.42
C THR A 601 -35.20 33.49 -11.88
N ALA A 602 -34.26 33.35 -10.95
CA ALA A 602 -32.96 32.72 -11.20
C ALA A 602 -32.98 31.25 -10.78
N TYR A 603 -32.48 30.37 -11.64
CA TYR A 603 -32.38 28.92 -11.44
C TYR A 603 -30.91 28.52 -11.41
N LEU A 604 -30.47 27.95 -10.30
CA LEU A 604 -29.07 27.60 -10.07
C LEU A 604 -28.97 26.10 -9.82
N ASN A 605 -28.00 25.42 -10.43
CA ASN A 605 -27.80 24.00 -10.18
C ASN A 605 -27.33 23.71 -8.74
N MET A 606 -26.73 24.71 -8.08
CA MET A 606 -26.24 24.64 -6.70
C MET A 606 -26.23 26.03 -6.05
N GLU A 607 -26.13 26.08 -4.72
CA GLU A 607 -25.96 27.30 -3.94
C GLU A 607 -24.62 27.99 -4.28
N PRO A 608 -24.61 29.32 -4.52
CA PRO A 608 -23.38 30.08 -4.75
C PRO A 608 -22.41 29.98 -3.59
N GLY A 609 -21.11 29.90 -3.89
CA GLY A 609 -20.04 29.89 -2.89
C GLY A 609 -19.22 31.16 -2.91
N ASP A 610 -19.43 32.06 -1.96
CA ASP A 610 -18.62 33.27 -1.79
C ASP A 610 -17.28 32.91 -1.12
N CYS A 611 -16.26 32.61 -1.93
CA CYS A 611 -14.92 32.35 -1.41
C CYS A 611 -14.15 33.67 -1.21
N HIS A 612 -13.47 33.82 -0.08
CA HIS A 612 -12.64 34.99 0.26
C HIS A 612 -13.36 36.36 0.28
N GLY A 613 -14.68 36.38 0.54
CA GLY A 613 -15.45 37.63 0.62
C GLY A 613 -15.85 38.22 -0.74
N ASP A 614 -15.71 37.44 -1.83
CA ASP A 614 -16.31 37.79 -3.11
C ASP A 614 -17.82 37.57 -3.06
N HIS A 615 -18.58 38.66 -2.95
CA HIS A 615 -20.05 38.66 -2.94
C HIS A 615 -20.65 38.98 -4.32
N SER A 616 -19.86 38.90 -5.40
CA SER A 616 -20.30 39.32 -6.74
C SER A 616 -21.50 38.53 -7.26
N ALA A 617 -21.58 37.22 -6.98
CA ALA A 617 -22.71 36.38 -7.38
C ALA A 617 -24.02 36.81 -6.71
N VAL A 618 -24.03 36.90 -5.38
CA VAL A 618 -25.21 37.34 -4.60
C VAL A 618 -25.57 38.78 -4.97
N SER A 619 -24.58 39.68 -5.04
CA SER A 619 -24.78 41.09 -5.36
C SER A 619 -25.39 41.28 -6.75
N ALA A 620 -24.94 40.50 -7.74
CA ALA A 620 -25.48 40.58 -9.10
C ALA A 620 -26.97 40.22 -9.15
N LEU A 621 -27.39 39.13 -8.48
CA LEU A 621 -28.80 38.75 -8.44
C LEU A 621 -29.67 39.82 -7.74
N VAL A 622 -29.17 40.40 -6.66
CA VAL A 622 -29.87 41.46 -5.91
C VAL A 622 -29.97 42.74 -6.74
N GLN A 623 -28.86 43.23 -7.30
CA GLN A 623 -28.81 44.47 -8.09
C GLN A 623 -29.62 44.36 -9.39
N ALA A 624 -29.68 43.17 -9.99
CA ALA A 624 -30.48 42.88 -11.17
C ALA A 624 -32.00 42.90 -10.90
N GLY A 625 -32.41 42.96 -9.63
CA GLY A 625 -33.81 42.99 -9.22
C GLY A 625 -34.52 41.65 -9.40
N ILE A 626 -33.81 40.52 -9.21
CA ILE A 626 -34.39 39.18 -9.21
C ILE A 626 -35.41 39.07 -8.07
N GLU A 627 -36.58 38.49 -8.33
CA GLU A 627 -37.66 38.35 -7.34
C GLU A 627 -37.59 37.00 -6.61
N ARG A 628 -37.19 35.94 -7.33
CA ARG A 628 -37.13 34.57 -6.83
C ARG A 628 -35.88 33.84 -7.27
N VAL A 629 -35.33 32.99 -6.42
CA VAL A 629 -34.16 32.16 -6.67
C VAL A 629 -34.51 30.70 -6.35
N VAL A 630 -34.29 29.79 -7.28
CA VAL A 630 -34.50 28.35 -7.11
C VAL A 630 -33.15 27.65 -7.19
N ILE A 631 -32.82 26.88 -6.15
CA ILE A 631 -31.50 26.27 -5.97
C ILE A 631 -31.62 24.74 -6.00
N GLY A 632 -30.84 24.11 -6.87
CA GLY A 632 -30.85 22.65 -7.05
C GLY A 632 -30.21 21.88 -5.88
N LEU A 633 -29.12 22.38 -5.33
CA LEU A 633 -28.37 21.76 -4.24
C LEU A 633 -27.81 22.80 -3.27
N ARG A 634 -27.81 22.52 -1.97
CA ARG A 634 -26.98 23.28 -1.03
C ARG A 634 -25.50 23.10 -1.32
N HIS A 635 -24.69 24.07 -0.91
CA HIS A 635 -23.25 23.97 -1.12
C HIS A 635 -22.67 22.77 -0.32
N PRO A 636 -21.87 21.88 -0.94
CA PRO A 636 -21.39 20.67 -0.28
C PRO A 636 -20.38 20.96 0.83
N LEU A 637 -19.58 22.03 0.68
CA LEU A 637 -18.61 22.46 1.70
C LEU A 637 -19.30 23.12 2.90
N GLN A 638 -19.07 22.59 4.10
CA GLN A 638 -19.72 23.03 5.35
C GLN A 638 -19.56 24.54 5.62
N HIS A 639 -18.39 25.12 5.37
CA HIS A 639 -18.13 26.54 5.64
C HIS A 639 -18.82 27.51 4.67
N LEU A 640 -19.36 27.03 3.54
CA LEU A 640 -20.11 27.82 2.56
C LEU A 640 -21.62 27.54 2.62
N ARG A 641 -22.01 26.38 3.15
CA ARG A 641 -23.39 25.88 3.15
C ARG A 641 -24.35 26.84 3.86
N GLY A 642 -25.40 27.24 3.15
CA GLY A 642 -26.46 28.12 3.65
C GLY A 642 -26.09 29.61 3.72
N ASN A 643 -24.85 30.00 3.43
CA ASN A 643 -24.44 31.42 3.52
C ASN A 643 -25.15 32.27 2.46
N ALA A 644 -25.11 31.84 1.20
CA ALA A 644 -25.73 32.59 0.10
C ALA A 644 -27.26 32.57 0.21
N ILE A 645 -27.84 31.44 0.65
CA ILE A 645 -29.28 31.35 0.93
C ILE A 645 -29.71 32.38 1.98
N ARG A 646 -28.99 32.48 3.10
CA ARG A 646 -29.26 33.48 4.15
C ARG A 646 -29.09 34.91 3.62
N ALA A 647 -28.03 35.18 2.87
CA ALA A 647 -27.77 36.50 2.31
C ALA A 647 -28.89 36.94 1.36
N LEU A 648 -29.29 36.10 0.40
CA LEU A 648 -30.37 36.38 -0.54
C LEU A 648 -31.72 36.61 0.18
N ARG A 649 -32.07 35.75 1.15
CA ARG A 649 -33.29 35.91 1.96
C ARG A 649 -33.29 37.20 2.77
N SER A 650 -32.13 37.60 3.33
CA SER A 650 -32.01 38.86 4.08
C SER A 650 -32.23 40.13 3.24
N GLN A 651 -32.02 40.03 1.92
CA GLN A 651 -32.27 41.10 0.95
C GLN A 651 -33.72 41.07 0.41
N GLY A 652 -34.57 40.19 0.94
CA GLY A 652 -35.99 40.11 0.60
C GLY A 652 -36.33 39.26 -0.65
N LEU A 653 -35.38 38.50 -1.19
CA LEU A 653 -35.64 37.59 -2.30
C LEU A 653 -36.31 36.30 -1.80
N GLN A 654 -37.28 35.77 -2.55
CA GLN A 654 -37.79 34.42 -2.31
C GLN A 654 -36.73 33.40 -2.72
N VAL A 655 -36.33 32.49 -1.83
CA VAL A 655 -35.33 31.46 -2.13
C VAL A 655 -35.90 30.08 -1.82
N ASP A 656 -36.03 29.25 -2.84
CA ASP A 656 -36.53 27.87 -2.74
C ASP A 656 -35.43 26.86 -3.05
N VAL A 657 -35.23 25.87 -2.18
CA VAL A 657 -34.25 24.81 -2.33
C VAL A 657 -34.93 23.48 -2.64
N LEU A 658 -34.48 22.78 -3.69
CA LEU A 658 -34.98 21.45 -4.04
C LEU A 658 -34.69 20.43 -2.94
N GLY A 659 -35.71 19.68 -2.52
CA GLY A 659 -35.59 18.72 -1.42
C GLY A 659 -35.88 19.28 -0.03
N GLU A 660 -36.07 20.60 0.09
CA GLU A 660 -36.40 21.28 1.34
C GLU A 660 -37.70 22.06 1.17
N ASP A 661 -37.64 23.17 0.43
CA ASP A 661 -38.79 24.05 0.16
C ASP A 661 -39.66 23.49 -0.98
N LEU A 662 -39.05 22.77 -1.94
CA LEU A 662 -39.74 22.17 -3.09
C LEU A 662 -39.50 20.65 -3.16
N ASN A 663 -40.56 19.88 -2.89
CA ASN A 663 -40.53 18.42 -2.84
C ASN A 663 -41.50 17.80 -3.86
N SER A 664 -40.96 17.06 -4.84
CA SER A 664 -41.74 16.23 -5.76
C SER A 664 -40.83 15.20 -6.44
N LYS A 665 -41.42 14.12 -6.98
CA LYS A 665 -40.68 13.12 -7.77
C LYS A 665 -39.93 13.74 -8.96
N LEU A 666 -40.51 14.77 -9.58
CA LEU A 666 -39.88 15.50 -10.68
C LEU A 666 -38.62 16.26 -10.21
N PHE A 667 -38.69 16.89 -9.04
CA PHE A 667 -37.55 17.59 -8.46
C PHE A 667 -36.46 16.65 -7.96
N GLU A 668 -36.82 15.46 -7.48
CA GLU A 668 -35.84 14.41 -7.17
C GLU A 668 -34.99 14.07 -8.39
N GLU A 669 -35.61 13.80 -9.55
CA GLU A 669 -34.92 13.48 -10.81
C GLU A 669 -33.98 14.60 -11.26
N VAL A 670 -34.41 15.86 -11.16
CA VAL A 670 -33.58 17.00 -11.53
C VAL A 670 -32.45 17.25 -10.53
N ARG A 671 -32.71 17.03 -9.23
CA ARG A 671 -31.67 17.07 -8.20
C ARG A 671 -30.59 16.03 -8.46
N LYS A 672 -30.93 14.83 -8.99
CA LYS A 672 -29.92 13.84 -9.46
C LYS A 672 -29.00 14.43 -10.54
N SER A 673 -29.54 15.21 -11.47
CA SER A 673 -28.74 15.85 -12.52
C SER A 673 -27.75 16.86 -11.92
N CYS A 674 -28.18 17.64 -10.93
CA CYS A 674 -27.30 18.57 -10.21
C CYS A 674 -26.19 17.83 -9.43
N LEU A 675 -26.53 16.70 -8.81
CA LEU A 675 -25.58 15.84 -8.08
C LEU A 675 -24.54 15.25 -9.03
N LEU A 676 -24.95 14.72 -10.18
CA LEU A 676 -24.05 14.11 -11.16
C LEU A 676 -23.03 15.11 -11.71
N VAL A 677 -23.48 16.31 -12.07
CA VAL A 677 -22.60 17.36 -12.61
C VAL A 677 -21.57 17.83 -11.57
N ASN A 678 -21.91 17.80 -10.28
CA ASN A 678 -21.02 18.16 -9.17
C ASN A 678 -20.45 16.96 -8.40
N ALA A 679 -20.58 15.74 -8.92
CA ALA A 679 -20.08 14.52 -8.29
C ALA A 679 -18.59 14.62 -7.92
N PRO A 680 -17.70 15.23 -8.74
CA PRO A 680 -16.31 15.44 -8.37
C PRO A 680 -16.12 16.29 -7.10
N LEU A 681 -16.82 17.41 -6.98
CA LEU A 681 -16.73 18.28 -5.80
C LEU A 681 -17.34 17.62 -4.56
N ILE A 682 -18.48 16.93 -4.72
CA ILE A 682 -19.15 16.20 -3.62
C ILE A 682 -18.25 15.08 -3.12
N CYS A 683 -17.64 14.30 -4.03
CA CYS A 683 -16.68 13.26 -3.70
C CYS A 683 -15.53 13.83 -2.88
N ARG A 684 -14.96 14.94 -3.36
CA ARG A 684 -13.86 15.63 -2.72
C ARG A 684 -14.23 16.12 -1.31
N ALA A 685 -15.42 16.72 -1.16
CA ALA A 685 -15.92 17.23 0.12
C ALA A 685 -16.15 16.10 1.13
N ALA A 686 -16.70 14.97 0.69
CA ALA A 686 -17.01 13.83 1.53
C ALA A 686 -15.77 13.02 1.90
N SER A 687 -14.94 12.67 0.92
CA SER A 687 -14.01 11.54 1.03
C SER A 687 -12.55 11.91 1.22
N ARG A 688 -12.20 13.21 1.10
CA ARG A 688 -10.84 13.75 1.10
C ARG A 688 -9.91 13.18 0.01
N ILE A 689 -10.49 12.65 -1.07
CA ILE A 689 -9.78 12.23 -2.29
C ILE A 689 -10.52 12.76 -3.53
N PRO A 690 -9.86 12.95 -4.68
CA PRO A 690 -10.54 13.28 -5.92
C PRO A 690 -11.46 12.15 -6.40
N PHE A 691 -12.41 12.48 -7.26
CA PHE A 691 -13.30 11.52 -7.91
C PHE A 691 -12.54 10.69 -8.96
N SER A 692 -12.47 9.38 -8.74
CA SER A 692 -11.83 8.45 -9.67
C SER A 692 -12.80 7.93 -10.73
N VAL A 693 -12.34 7.94 -11.98
CA VAL A 693 -12.97 7.23 -13.09
C VAL A 693 -12.02 6.13 -13.55
N LEU A 694 -12.42 4.87 -13.44
CA LEU A 694 -11.64 3.75 -13.99
C LEU A 694 -12.10 3.44 -15.41
N LYS A 695 -11.18 3.50 -16.37
CA LYS A 695 -11.46 3.15 -17.76
C LYS A 695 -10.52 2.04 -18.23
N TYR A 696 -11.09 1.02 -18.85
CA TYR A 696 -10.33 0.02 -19.61
C TYR A 696 -11.04 -0.37 -20.90
N ALA A 697 -10.27 -0.90 -21.86
CA ALA A 697 -10.80 -1.51 -23.08
C ALA A 697 -10.35 -2.97 -23.13
N MET A 698 -11.27 -3.87 -23.41
CA MET A 698 -11.02 -5.30 -23.43
C MET A 698 -11.66 -5.98 -24.65
N THR A 699 -11.14 -7.13 -25.01
CA THR A 699 -11.80 -8.09 -25.89
C THR A 699 -13.02 -8.72 -25.20
N LEU A 700 -13.88 -9.38 -25.95
CA LEU A 700 -15.09 -10.05 -25.44
C LEU A 700 -14.77 -11.12 -24.38
N ASP A 701 -13.60 -11.75 -24.48
CA ASP A 701 -13.07 -12.71 -23.53
C ASP A 701 -12.21 -12.08 -22.40
N GLY A 702 -12.30 -10.77 -22.21
CA GLY A 702 -11.78 -10.08 -21.03
C GLY A 702 -10.27 -9.80 -21.04
N LYS A 703 -9.66 -9.61 -22.22
CA LYS A 703 -8.21 -9.35 -22.36
C LYS A 703 -7.92 -7.93 -22.83
N ILE A 704 -6.86 -7.33 -22.30
CA ILE A 704 -6.42 -5.96 -22.65
C ILE A 704 -5.22 -5.92 -23.60
N ALA A 705 -4.60 -7.07 -23.87
CA ALA A 705 -3.55 -7.25 -24.88
C ALA A 705 -3.42 -8.74 -25.24
N ALA A 706 -2.80 -9.05 -26.37
CA ALA A 706 -2.32 -10.40 -26.67
C ALA A 706 -1.22 -10.83 -25.69
N SER A 707 -0.88 -12.13 -25.65
CA SER A 707 0.19 -12.64 -24.77
C SER A 707 1.57 -12.05 -25.09
N SER A 708 1.78 -11.50 -26.29
CA SER A 708 2.97 -10.72 -26.65
C SER A 708 3.00 -9.30 -26.07
N GLY A 709 1.90 -8.83 -25.46
CA GLY A 709 1.70 -7.46 -25.01
C GLY A 709 1.13 -6.52 -26.07
N HIS A 710 0.89 -7.00 -27.30
CA HIS A 710 0.31 -6.19 -28.37
C HIS A 710 -1.19 -5.90 -28.13
N ALA A 711 -1.56 -4.62 -28.05
CA ALA A 711 -2.93 -4.16 -27.72
C ALA A 711 -3.59 -3.28 -28.80
N ALA A 712 -2.86 -2.90 -29.85
CA ALA A 712 -3.35 -2.02 -30.92
C ALA A 712 -4.02 -2.84 -32.05
N TRP A 713 -5.31 -2.70 -32.35
CA TRP A 713 -6.34 -1.93 -31.67
C TRP A 713 -7.46 -2.85 -31.21
N ILE A 714 -7.64 -2.97 -29.88
CA ILE A 714 -8.80 -3.60 -29.27
C ILE A 714 -10.04 -2.74 -29.52
N SER A 715 -10.04 -1.50 -29.04
CA SER A 715 -11.18 -0.58 -29.17
C SER A 715 -11.28 0.06 -30.56
N SER A 716 -12.51 0.37 -30.97
CA SER A 716 -12.85 1.05 -32.21
C SER A 716 -12.46 2.53 -32.21
N ARG A 717 -12.49 3.17 -33.39
CA ARG A 717 -12.24 4.61 -33.51
C ARG A 717 -13.26 5.44 -32.72
N THR A 718 -14.54 5.07 -32.78
CA THR A 718 -15.63 5.74 -32.05
C THR A 718 -15.42 5.64 -30.54
N SER A 719 -15.05 4.46 -30.04
CA SER A 719 -14.71 4.26 -28.63
C SER A 719 -13.52 5.12 -28.19
N ARG A 720 -12.47 5.20 -29.01
CA ARG A 720 -11.32 6.09 -28.71
C ARG A 720 -11.70 7.56 -28.67
N ASN A 721 -12.64 8.01 -29.51
CA ASN A 721 -13.15 9.38 -29.45
C ASN A 721 -13.84 9.66 -28.12
N ARG A 722 -14.65 8.71 -27.62
CA ARG A 722 -15.29 8.81 -26.30
C ARG A 722 -14.28 8.91 -25.16
N VAL A 723 -13.17 8.18 -25.26
CA VAL A 723 -12.06 8.28 -24.30
C VAL A 723 -11.40 9.65 -24.33
N PHE A 724 -11.25 10.27 -25.50
CA PHE A 724 -10.73 11.64 -25.59
C PHE A 724 -11.64 12.65 -24.90
N GLU A 725 -12.96 12.47 -24.97
CA GLU A 725 -13.91 13.29 -24.21
C GLU A 725 -13.77 13.06 -22.70
N LEU A 726 -13.64 11.82 -22.25
CA LEU A 726 -13.38 11.52 -20.83
C LEU A 726 -12.12 12.21 -20.32
N ARG A 727 -11.03 12.19 -21.12
CA ARG A 727 -9.78 12.91 -20.81
C ARG A 727 -9.99 14.41 -20.68
N GLY A 728 -10.73 15.03 -21.61
CA GLY A 728 -11.00 16.46 -21.58
C GLY A 728 -11.87 16.92 -20.40
N ARG A 729 -12.53 15.97 -19.71
CA ARG A 729 -13.40 16.22 -18.55
C ARG A 729 -12.74 15.91 -17.20
N SER A 730 -11.51 15.40 -17.22
CA SER A 730 -10.75 15.06 -16.02
C SER A 730 -9.61 16.04 -15.82
N ASP A 731 -9.24 16.31 -14.58
CA ASP A 731 -8.11 17.20 -14.27
C ASP A 731 -6.76 16.51 -14.55
N ALA A 732 -6.75 15.17 -14.46
CA ALA A 732 -5.58 14.36 -14.77
C ALA A 732 -5.91 12.95 -15.28
N VAL A 733 -4.95 12.36 -16.00
CA VAL A 733 -4.95 10.96 -16.44
C VAL A 733 -3.80 10.22 -15.77
N VAL A 734 -4.11 9.12 -15.07
CA VAL A 734 -3.17 8.29 -14.33
C VAL A 734 -2.86 7.01 -15.11
N VAL A 735 -1.58 6.71 -15.28
CA VAL A 735 -1.07 5.47 -15.87
C VAL A 735 0.07 4.87 -15.03
N GLY A 736 0.30 3.58 -15.17
CA GLY A 736 1.46 2.92 -14.57
C GLY A 736 2.67 2.89 -15.51
N GLY A 737 3.87 2.69 -14.96
CA GLY A 737 5.10 2.62 -15.75
C GLY A 737 5.10 1.55 -16.85
N ASN A 738 4.39 0.43 -16.67
CA ASN A 738 4.21 -0.59 -17.71
C ASN A 738 3.51 -0.03 -18.96
N THR A 739 2.48 0.79 -18.78
CA THR A 739 1.76 1.44 -19.89
C THR A 739 2.69 2.39 -20.65
N VAL A 740 3.56 3.12 -19.94
CA VAL A 740 4.56 3.99 -20.57
C VAL A 740 5.55 3.19 -21.41
N ARG A 741 6.10 2.10 -20.86
CA ARG A 741 7.09 1.24 -21.53
C ARG A 741 6.53 0.54 -22.77
N ARG A 742 5.28 0.09 -22.72
CA ARG A 742 4.69 -0.72 -23.79
C ARG A 742 4.00 0.10 -24.87
N ASP A 743 3.28 1.14 -24.45
CA ASP A 743 2.38 1.87 -25.36
C ASP A 743 2.92 3.24 -25.77
N ASN A 744 3.95 3.75 -25.06
CA ASN A 744 4.49 5.11 -25.21
C ASN A 744 3.38 6.16 -25.47
N PRO A 745 2.38 6.27 -24.58
CA PRO A 745 1.16 6.99 -24.90
C PRO A 745 1.39 8.51 -24.88
N ARG A 746 0.55 9.26 -25.59
CA ARG A 746 0.52 10.73 -25.47
C ARG A 746 -0.38 11.23 -24.34
N LEU A 747 -1.43 10.46 -24.03
CA LEU A 747 -2.47 10.77 -23.03
C LEU A 747 -3.15 12.14 -23.18
N THR A 748 -3.23 12.66 -24.42
CA THR A 748 -3.92 13.92 -24.74
C THR A 748 -5.39 13.70 -25.15
N ALA A 749 -6.21 14.74 -25.01
CA ALA A 749 -7.53 14.82 -25.63
C ALA A 749 -7.35 15.25 -27.10
N ARG A 750 -7.48 14.32 -28.06
CA ARG A 750 -7.08 14.54 -29.47
C ARG A 750 -8.12 15.24 -30.37
N HIS A 751 -8.98 16.07 -29.79
CA HIS A 751 -9.84 16.96 -30.56
C HIS A 751 -9.35 18.39 -30.28
N GLY A 752 -9.01 19.13 -31.34
CA GLY A 752 -8.40 20.46 -31.20
C GLY A 752 -9.27 21.41 -30.37
N GLY A 753 -8.65 22.10 -29.41
CA GLY A 753 -9.33 22.97 -28.45
C GLY A 753 -9.96 22.21 -27.28
N GLY A 754 -9.78 22.72 -26.05
CA GLY A 754 -10.33 22.12 -24.83
C GLY A 754 -9.31 21.96 -23.70
N HIS A 755 -9.75 21.43 -22.56
CA HIS A 755 -8.89 21.16 -21.41
C HIS A 755 -7.96 19.98 -21.72
N MET A 756 -6.68 20.14 -21.38
CA MET A 756 -5.71 19.07 -21.47
C MET A 756 -5.40 18.57 -20.06
N PRO A 757 -5.73 17.31 -19.72
CA PRO A 757 -5.53 16.79 -18.38
C PRO A 757 -4.04 16.63 -18.06
N THR A 758 -3.67 16.90 -16.82
CA THR A 758 -2.31 16.61 -16.34
C THR A 758 -2.00 15.12 -16.48
N ARG A 759 -0.80 14.76 -16.96
CA ARG A 759 -0.42 13.36 -17.15
C ARG A 759 0.31 12.87 -15.91
N ILE A 760 -0.21 11.87 -15.23
CA ILE A 760 0.38 11.30 -14.01
C ILE A 760 0.91 9.91 -14.32
N VAL A 761 2.21 9.70 -14.11
CA VAL A 761 2.87 8.39 -14.24
C VAL A 761 3.23 7.87 -12.87
N MET A 762 2.71 6.69 -12.51
CA MET A 762 3.09 5.99 -11.29
C MET A 762 4.14 4.92 -11.59
N SER A 763 5.32 5.03 -10.99
CA SER A 763 6.40 4.04 -11.11
C SER A 763 7.25 3.96 -9.85
N GLN A 764 7.18 2.83 -9.13
CA GLN A 764 7.91 2.64 -7.86
C GLN A 764 9.42 2.79 -8.04
N THR A 765 10.01 2.10 -9.01
CA THR A 765 11.47 2.07 -9.24
C THR A 765 11.96 3.14 -10.21
N LEU A 766 11.04 3.93 -10.79
CA LEU A 766 11.34 4.86 -11.87
C LEU A 766 12.03 4.19 -13.09
N ASP A 767 11.84 2.89 -13.25
CA ASP A 767 12.22 2.15 -14.46
C ASP A 767 11.32 2.61 -15.61
N LEU A 768 11.72 3.67 -16.30
CA LEU A 768 10.95 4.31 -17.35
C LEU A 768 11.92 4.62 -18.50
N PRO A 769 11.43 4.60 -19.75
CA PRO A 769 12.27 4.89 -20.90
C PRO A 769 12.75 6.34 -20.84
N GLU A 770 14.01 6.58 -21.21
CA GLU A 770 14.60 7.93 -21.20
C GLU A 770 13.93 8.88 -22.20
N GLU A 771 13.41 8.29 -23.27
CA GLU A 771 12.64 8.98 -24.30
C GLU A 771 11.21 8.40 -24.36
N ALA A 772 10.23 9.26 -24.16
CA ALA A 772 8.81 8.95 -24.23
C ALA A 772 8.04 10.20 -24.64
N HIS A 773 6.89 10.01 -25.31
CA HIS A 773 6.00 11.13 -25.66
C HIS A 773 5.46 11.88 -24.44
N LEU A 774 5.47 11.26 -23.27
CA LEU A 774 5.06 11.89 -22.01
C LEU A 774 6.08 12.91 -21.48
N TRP A 775 7.33 12.86 -21.96
CA TRP A 775 8.40 13.77 -21.53
C TRP A 775 8.41 15.09 -22.31
N ASP A 776 7.70 15.14 -23.43
CA ASP A 776 7.42 16.37 -24.14
C ASP A 776 6.32 17.14 -23.41
N THR A 777 6.69 18.23 -22.75
CA THR A 777 5.82 19.09 -21.94
C THR A 777 5.35 20.34 -22.67
N SER A 778 5.57 20.46 -23.99
CA SER A 778 5.16 21.63 -24.77
C SER A 778 3.66 21.92 -24.67
N ASP A 779 2.86 20.86 -24.74
CA ASP A 779 1.39 20.97 -24.83
C ASP A 779 0.71 20.71 -23.47
N VAL A 780 1.27 19.81 -22.65
CA VAL A 780 0.63 19.29 -21.43
C VAL A 780 1.67 18.98 -20.35
N SER A 781 1.41 19.33 -19.10
CA SER A 781 2.29 18.99 -17.98
C SER A 781 2.28 17.49 -17.65
N THR A 782 3.43 16.98 -17.22
CA THR A 782 3.59 15.60 -16.73
C THR A 782 4.14 15.62 -15.31
N ILE A 783 3.55 14.76 -14.48
CA ILE A 783 3.96 14.50 -13.11
C ILE A 783 4.32 13.02 -13.00
N VAL A 784 5.47 12.71 -12.42
CA VAL A 784 5.90 11.34 -12.15
C VAL A 784 5.90 11.11 -10.64
N ALA A 785 5.01 10.24 -10.18
CA ALA A 785 4.96 9.77 -8.80
C ALA A 785 5.84 8.53 -8.65
N THR A 786 6.82 8.59 -7.75
CA THR A 786 7.83 7.54 -7.57
C THR A 786 8.12 7.27 -6.10
N GLN A 787 8.77 6.15 -5.81
CA GLN A 787 9.17 5.83 -4.45
C GLN A 787 10.47 6.56 -4.09
N ARG A 788 10.59 7.01 -2.83
CA ARG A 788 11.75 7.77 -2.36
C ARG A 788 13.06 7.04 -2.68
N GLY A 789 13.98 7.77 -3.32
CA GLY A 789 15.30 7.25 -3.68
C GLY A 789 15.39 6.56 -5.04
N ALA A 790 14.27 6.38 -5.75
CA ALA A 790 14.25 5.71 -7.05
C ALA A 790 15.01 6.50 -8.14
N ARG A 791 16.08 5.93 -8.72
CA ARG A 791 16.89 6.47 -9.84
C ARG A 791 17.06 8.01 -9.81
N ARG A 792 17.66 8.56 -8.75
CA ARG A 792 17.86 10.02 -8.56
C ARG A 792 18.47 10.75 -9.75
N HIS A 793 19.38 10.12 -10.50
CA HIS A 793 19.92 10.71 -11.73
C HIS A 793 18.83 10.94 -12.78
N PHE A 794 17.99 9.94 -13.03
CA PHE A 794 16.90 10.06 -13.99
C PHE A 794 15.81 11.04 -13.51
N GLN A 795 15.55 11.14 -12.20
CA GLN A 795 14.71 12.21 -11.65
C GLN A 795 15.21 13.61 -12.03
N LYS A 796 16.53 13.85 -11.95
CA LYS A 796 17.15 15.13 -12.36
C LYS A 796 16.99 15.37 -13.86
N VAL A 797 17.12 14.33 -14.69
CA VAL A 797 16.89 14.41 -16.14
C VAL A 797 15.44 14.81 -16.41
N LEU A 798 14.46 14.16 -15.78
CA LEU A 798 13.04 14.51 -15.92
C LEU A 798 12.77 15.96 -15.46
N ALA A 799 13.31 16.36 -14.31
CA ALA A 799 13.20 17.73 -13.81
C ALA A 799 13.79 18.76 -14.78
N SER A 800 14.92 18.44 -15.43
CA SER A 800 15.52 19.31 -16.46
C SER A 800 14.65 19.46 -17.71
N LYS A 801 13.80 18.47 -18.01
CA LYS A 801 12.78 18.51 -19.08
C LYS A 801 11.46 19.19 -18.61
N GLY A 802 11.44 19.80 -17.42
CA GLY A 802 10.26 20.47 -16.86
C GLY A 802 9.19 19.54 -16.30
N ILE A 803 9.53 18.27 -16.06
CA ILE A 803 8.63 17.26 -15.52
C ILE A 803 8.73 17.27 -14.00
N GLU A 804 7.59 17.34 -13.33
CA GLU A 804 7.55 17.29 -11.87
C GLU A 804 7.73 15.86 -11.39
N VAL A 805 8.68 15.60 -10.50
CA VAL A 805 8.87 14.29 -9.87
C VAL A 805 8.50 14.41 -8.40
N VAL A 806 7.53 13.59 -7.97
CA VAL A 806 7.01 13.56 -6.60
C VAL A 806 7.40 12.23 -5.97
N GLU A 807 8.18 12.30 -4.88
CA GLU A 807 8.60 11.13 -4.13
C GLU A 807 7.62 10.81 -2.99
N PHE A 808 7.30 9.52 -2.84
CA PHE A 808 6.50 8.95 -1.77
C PHE A 808 7.32 7.90 -1.02
N ASP A 809 7.15 7.76 0.29
CA ASP A 809 7.88 6.76 1.08
C ASP A 809 7.49 5.35 0.66
N ILE A 810 6.18 5.12 0.48
CA ILE A 810 5.62 3.93 -0.12
C ILE A 810 4.63 4.37 -1.20
N LEU A 811 5.02 4.25 -2.47
CA LEU A 811 4.14 4.65 -3.56
C LEU A 811 2.91 3.71 -3.65
N ASN A 812 1.75 4.23 -3.24
CA ASN A 812 0.46 3.57 -3.34
C ASN A 812 -0.62 4.53 -3.90
N PRO A 813 -1.71 4.01 -4.50
CA PRO A 813 -2.74 4.86 -5.11
C PRO A 813 -3.41 5.83 -4.12
N ARG A 814 -3.54 5.46 -2.84
CA ARG A 814 -4.24 6.29 -1.85
C ARG A 814 -3.47 7.55 -1.50
N GLU A 815 -2.18 7.44 -1.24
CA GLU A 815 -1.32 8.60 -0.99
C GLU A 815 -1.25 9.53 -2.19
N VAL A 816 -1.17 8.98 -3.41
CA VAL A 816 -1.18 9.76 -4.65
C VAL A 816 -2.49 10.55 -4.76
N MET A 817 -3.63 9.94 -4.46
CA MET A 817 -4.92 10.62 -4.47
C MET A 817 -5.03 11.70 -3.39
N GLU A 818 -4.56 11.46 -2.18
CA GLU A 818 -4.54 12.48 -1.11
C GLU A 818 -3.65 13.68 -1.48
N TYR A 819 -2.51 13.42 -2.11
CA TYR A 819 -1.65 14.45 -2.66
C TYR A 819 -2.37 15.33 -3.69
N PHE A 820 -3.07 14.72 -4.66
CA PHE A 820 -3.81 15.48 -5.67
C PHE A 820 -5.07 16.15 -5.13
N HIS A 821 -5.73 15.58 -4.11
CA HIS A 821 -6.78 16.29 -3.36
C HIS A 821 -6.23 17.60 -2.78
N ASN A 822 -5.07 17.57 -2.13
CA ASN A 822 -4.47 18.75 -1.51
C ASN A 822 -4.06 19.81 -2.55
N ARG A 823 -3.78 19.39 -3.79
CA ARG A 823 -3.53 20.30 -4.93
C ARG A 823 -4.81 20.84 -5.60
N GLY A 824 -5.99 20.47 -5.11
CA GLY A 824 -7.27 20.99 -5.60
C GLY A 824 -7.93 20.17 -6.70
N TYR A 825 -7.32 19.06 -7.15
CA TYR A 825 -7.89 18.21 -8.20
C TYR A 825 -9.24 17.65 -7.76
N LEU A 826 -10.22 17.69 -8.65
CA LEU A 826 -11.57 17.21 -8.44
C LEU A 826 -11.77 15.82 -9.04
N SER A 827 -11.21 15.52 -10.22
CA SER A 827 -11.40 14.25 -10.92
C SER A 827 -10.14 13.72 -11.62
N LEU A 828 -9.85 12.44 -11.38
CA LEU A 828 -8.74 11.70 -11.98
C LEU A 828 -9.25 10.50 -12.81
N LEU A 829 -8.78 10.39 -14.06
CA LEU A 829 -9.07 9.26 -14.96
C LEU A 829 -7.94 8.23 -14.89
N TRP A 830 -8.28 6.99 -14.56
CA TRP A 830 -7.34 5.86 -14.51
C TRP A 830 -7.40 5.08 -15.83
N GLU A 831 -6.34 5.19 -16.64
CA GLU A 831 -6.15 4.42 -17.88
C GLU A 831 -4.95 3.47 -17.75
N CYS A 832 -4.97 2.65 -16.71
CA CYS A 832 -3.84 1.82 -16.33
C CYS A 832 -4.02 0.34 -16.63
N GLY A 833 -2.92 -0.42 -16.63
CA GLY A 833 -2.96 -1.88 -16.73
C GLY A 833 -3.53 -2.57 -15.47
N GLY A 834 -3.85 -3.85 -15.59
CA GLY A 834 -4.56 -4.62 -14.57
C GLY A 834 -3.96 -4.60 -13.17
N THR A 835 -2.63 -4.57 -13.05
CA THR A 835 -1.95 -4.50 -11.73
C THR A 835 -2.24 -3.20 -10.98
N LEU A 836 -2.13 -2.05 -11.67
CA LEU A 836 -2.41 -0.76 -11.04
C LEU A 836 -3.91 -0.56 -10.84
N ALA A 837 -4.74 -1.06 -11.76
CA ALA A 837 -6.19 -1.07 -11.58
C ALA A 837 -6.57 -1.86 -10.32
N ALA A 838 -6.06 -3.08 -10.15
CA ALA A 838 -6.30 -3.88 -8.95
C ALA A 838 -5.84 -3.17 -7.67
N ALA A 839 -4.63 -2.58 -7.65
CA ALA A 839 -4.14 -1.83 -6.50
C ALA A 839 -5.02 -0.61 -6.17
N ALA A 840 -5.52 0.10 -7.18
CA ALA A 840 -6.40 1.25 -7.02
C ALA A 840 -7.82 0.85 -6.55
N ILE A 841 -8.29 -0.33 -6.97
CA ILE A 841 -9.50 -0.96 -6.46
C ILE A 841 -9.31 -1.33 -4.99
N SER A 842 -8.29 -2.13 -4.64
CA SER A 842 -8.03 -2.60 -3.28
C SER A 842 -7.74 -1.50 -2.26
N SER A 843 -7.15 -0.37 -2.68
CA SER A 843 -6.85 0.76 -1.80
C SER A 843 -8.05 1.69 -1.55
N GLY A 844 -9.23 1.38 -2.09
CA GLY A 844 -10.42 2.19 -1.90
C GLY A 844 -10.39 3.54 -2.62
N VAL A 845 -9.45 3.76 -3.54
CA VAL A 845 -9.47 4.98 -4.38
C VAL A 845 -10.43 4.86 -5.55
N ILE A 846 -10.71 3.62 -5.98
CA ILE A 846 -11.77 3.30 -6.92
C ILE A 846 -13.04 2.79 -6.17
N HIS A 847 -13.07 2.79 -4.82
CA HIS A 847 -14.18 2.29 -3.96
C HIS A 847 -14.40 3.16 -2.71
N LYS A 848 -15.45 3.99 -2.68
CA LYS A 848 -15.87 4.75 -1.49
C LYS A 848 -17.25 5.41 -1.66
N ALA A 849 -18.32 4.63 -1.48
CA ALA A 849 -19.68 5.17 -1.37
C ALA A 849 -20.23 5.23 0.08
N GLY A 850 -19.51 4.71 1.09
CA GLY A 850 -19.91 4.83 2.51
C GLY A 850 -19.97 6.28 3.03
N VAL A 851 -18.99 7.11 2.67
CA VAL A 851 -18.91 8.49 3.18
C VAL A 851 -19.83 9.46 2.41
N VAL A 852 -20.07 9.20 1.14
CA VAL A 852 -21.04 10.00 0.37
C VAL A 852 -22.46 9.69 0.83
N HIS A 853 -22.77 8.44 1.19
CA HIS A 853 -24.06 8.10 1.81
C HIS A 853 -24.29 8.93 3.08
N LYS A 854 -23.33 9.01 4.01
CA LYS A 854 -23.43 9.86 5.23
C LYS A 854 -23.50 11.36 4.92
N LEU A 855 -22.77 11.88 3.93
CA LEU A 855 -22.82 13.30 3.56
C LEU A 855 -24.14 13.65 2.86
N ILE A 856 -24.65 12.78 1.98
CA ILE A 856 -25.97 12.93 1.34
C ILE A 856 -27.07 12.80 2.38
N HIS A 857 -26.95 11.85 3.32
CA HIS A 857 -27.88 11.69 4.45
C HIS A 857 -27.84 12.91 5.39
N SER A 858 -26.66 13.49 5.68
CA SER A 858 -26.49 14.77 6.38
C SER A 858 -27.07 15.96 5.61
N LEU A 859 -26.90 16.01 4.28
CA LEU A 859 -27.52 16.99 3.39
C LEU A 859 -29.04 16.80 3.26
N LEU A 860 -29.59 15.66 3.70
CA LEU A 860 -31.02 15.32 3.64
C LEU A 860 -31.72 15.37 5.01
N LEU A 861 -31.01 15.24 6.14
CA LEU A 861 -31.61 15.08 7.48
C LEU A 861 -31.44 16.24 8.46
N GLU A 862 -30.79 17.35 8.11
CA GLU A 862 -30.86 18.56 8.95
C GLU A 862 -32.19 19.30 8.73
N ILE A 863 -33.30 18.62 9.06
CA ILE A 863 -34.61 19.21 9.30
C ILE A 863 -34.72 19.43 10.82
N PRO A 864 -34.67 20.68 11.31
CA PRO A 864 -34.95 20.97 12.71
C PRO A 864 -36.48 20.99 12.89
N ASP A 865 -37.10 19.81 12.96
CA ASP A 865 -38.36 19.53 13.66
C ASP A 865 -38.86 18.13 13.25
N LEU A 866 -38.62 17.12 14.11
CA LEU A 866 -39.19 15.79 13.91
C LEU A 866 -39.61 15.16 15.25
N SER A 867 -40.54 15.82 15.93
CA SER A 867 -41.35 15.20 16.97
C SER A 867 -42.58 14.50 16.37
N PHE A 868 -42.45 13.70 15.29
CA PHE A 868 -43.58 12.93 14.74
C PHE A 868 -43.16 11.89 13.66
N VAL A 869 -42.44 10.81 14.01
CA VAL A 869 -42.56 9.51 13.28
C VAL A 869 -42.18 8.35 14.23
N GLU A 870 -43.05 8.03 15.18
CA GLU A 870 -43.18 6.66 15.70
C GLU A 870 -44.34 6.01 14.94
N SER A 871 -44.06 5.44 13.77
CA SER A 871 -44.85 4.35 13.19
C SER A 871 -44.11 3.83 11.97
N GLY A 872 -43.68 2.56 12.06
CA GLY A 872 -42.92 1.92 11.02
C GLY A 872 -43.72 1.83 9.72
N PHE A 873 -43.27 2.55 8.69
CA PHE A 873 -43.46 2.24 7.28
C PHE A 873 -42.63 3.24 6.44
N VAL A 874 -41.31 3.24 6.62
CA VAL A 874 -40.42 3.82 5.59
C VAL A 874 -40.09 2.69 4.62
N ASN A 875 -40.65 2.79 3.41
CA ASN A 875 -40.42 1.84 2.32
C ASN A 875 -38.91 1.60 2.13
N ARG A 876 -38.51 0.32 2.09
CA ARG A 876 -37.14 -0.14 1.81
C ARG A 876 -36.57 0.35 0.47
N ASP A 877 -37.41 0.89 -0.42
CA ASP A 877 -36.99 1.49 -1.70
C ASP A 877 -36.35 2.88 -1.54
N PHE A 878 -36.49 3.54 -0.38
CA PHE A 878 -35.89 4.86 -0.13
C PHE A 878 -34.38 4.78 0.17
N ALA A 879 -33.90 3.63 0.66
CA ALA A 879 -32.49 3.36 0.94
C ALA A 879 -31.72 2.81 -0.28
N SER A 880 -32.39 2.42 -1.36
CA SER A 880 -31.73 1.81 -2.54
C SER A 880 -31.19 2.82 -3.55
N ALA A 881 -31.57 4.10 -3.45
CA ALA A 881 -30.92 5.18 -4.19
C ALA A 881 -29.58 5.56 -3.55
N THR A 882 -28.71 4.57 -3.35
CA THR A 882 -27.34 4.77 -2.90
C THR A 882 -26.56 5.38 -4.07
N PHE A 883 -26.43 6.70 -4.09
CA PHE A 883 -25.61 7.37 -5.11
C PHE A 883 -24.15 7.01 -4.90
N ASN A 884 -23.68 6.09 -5.72
CA ASN A 884 -22.28 5.71 -5.76
C ASN A 884 -21.50 6.76 -6.53
N VAL A 885 -20.37 7.21 -5.98
CA VAL A 885 -19.63 8.36 -6.52
C VAL A 885 -18.30 7.93 -7.12
N LEU A 886 -18.28 6.80 -7.83
CA LEU A 886 -17.09 6.25 -8.50
C LEU A 886 -17.47 5.43 -9.74
N GLN A 887 -16.99 5.83 -10.92
CA GLN A 887 -17.49 5.30 -12.19
C GLN A 887 -16.48 4.38 -12.87
N VAL A 888 -16.95 3.23 -13.33
CA VAL A 888 -16.21 2.29 -14.18
C VAL A 888 -16.76 2.40 -15.62
N PHE A 889 -15.85 2.51 -16.59
CA PHE A 889 -16.16 2.43 -18.02
C PHE A 889 -15.36 1.30 -18.67
N ALA A 890 -16.05 0.23 -19.04
CA ALA A 890 -15.49 -0.92 -19.73
C ALA A 890 -15.91 -0.90 -21.21
N PHE A 891 -14.96 -0.66 -22.11
CA PHE A 891 -15.19 -0.79 -23.55
C PHE A 891 -14.90 -2.22 -23.99
N VAL A 892 -15.94 -2.97 -24.35
CA VAL A 892 -15.87 -4.37 -24.76
C VAL A 892 -15.94 -4.47 -26.28
N ALA A 893 -14.81 -4.80 -26.90
CA ALA A 893 -14.74 -5.00 -28.34
C ALA A 893 -15.21 -6.40 -28.74
N PRO A 894 -15.90 -6.59 -29.88
CA PRO A 894 -16.32 -7.89 -30.38
C PRO A 894 -15.14 -8.66 -30.99
N LYS A 895 -14.16 -8.99 -30.15
CA LYS A 895 -12.90 -9.69 -30.48
C LYS A 895 -12.65 -10.78 -29.44
N ILE A 896 -12.04 -11.89 -29.82
CA ILE A 896 -11.64 -12.97 -28.90
C ILE A 896 -10.19 -13.32 -29.22
N ILE A 897 -9.34 -13.46 -28.21
CA ILE A 897 -7.91 -13.78 -28.40
C ILE A 897 -7.42 -14.96 -27.57
N GLY A 898 -8.07 -15.28 -26.45
CA GLY A 898 -7.69 -16.32 -25.52
C GLY A 898 -6.34 -16.05 -24.83
N GLY A 899 -5.67 -17.14 -24.43
CA GLY A 899 -4.33 -17.11 -23.86
C GLY A 899 -4.31 -16.95 -22.34
N LYS A 900 -3.74 -17.95 -21.66
CA LYS A 900 -3.56 -17.95 -20.20
C LYS A 900 -2.71 -16.77 -19.73
N ASN A 901 -1.72 -16.38 -20.53
CA ASN A 901 -0.78 -15.29 -20.23
C ASN A 901 -1.21 -13.93 -20.81
N ALA A 902 -2.35 -13.85 -21.50
CA ALA A 902 -2.88 -12.58 -21.96
C ALA A 902 -3.44 -11.78 -20.76
N PRO A 903 -3.03 -10.51 -20.58
CA PRO A 903 -3.40 -9.71 -19.40
C PRO A 903 -4.89 -9.36 -19.38
N SER A 904 -5.47 -9.31 -18.18
CA SER A 904 -6.84 -8.88 -17.88
C SER A 904 -6.90 -7.38 -17.51
N PRO A 905 -8.08 -6.75 -17.61
CA PRO A 905 -8.26 -5.33 -17.26
C PRO A 905 -8.11 -5.04 -15.77
N VAL A 906 -8.40 -6.03 -14.92
CA VAL A 906 -8.19 -5.99 -13.48
C VAL A 906 -7.33 -7.20 -13.12
N GLY A 907 -6.25 -6.96 -12.38
CA GLY A 907 -5.35 -8.00 -11.88
C GLY A 907 -5.94 -8.76 -10.69
N GLU A 908 -5.09 -9.51 -9.98
CA GLU A 908 -5.49 -10.30 -8.81
C GLU A 908 -5.98 -9.38 -7.67
N LEU A 909 -7.21 -9.60 -7.20
CA LEU A 909 -7.77 -8.94 -6.01
C LEU A 909 -7.77 -9.83 -4.76
N GLY A 910 -7.24 -11.05 -4.86
CA GLY A 910 -7.23 -12.03 -3.78
C GLY A 910 -8.59 -12.67 -3.47
N MET A 911 -9.55 -12.55 -4.40
CA MET A 911 -10.88 -13.16 -4.28
C MET A 911 -10.81 -14.64 -4.68
N VAL A 912 -11.34 -15.50 -3.82
CA VAL A 912 -11.35 -16.97 -3.99
C VAL A 912 -12.77 -17.51 -4.23
N GLU A 913 -13.81 -16.75 -3.85
CA GLU A 913 -15.22 -17.11 -4.03
C GLU A 913 -15.98 -16.01 -4.78
N MET A 914 -16.98 -16.39 -5.59
CA MET A 914 -17.79 -15.42 -6.35
C MET A 914 -18.62 -14.49 -5.46
N THR A 915 -18.91 -14.89 -4.22
CA THR A 915 -19.57 -14.04 -3.21
C THR A 915 -18.72 -12.85 -2.78
N GLN A 916 -17.45 -12.81 -3.15
CA GLN A 916 -16.52 -11.71 -2.88
C GLN A 916 -16.40 -10.74 -4.07
N ALA A 917 -16.97 -11.08 -5.23
CA ALA A 917 -16.89 -10.23 -6.41
C ALA A 917 -17.58 -8.88 -6.19
N PHE A 918 -17.02 -7.81 -6.76
CA PHE A 918 -17.66 -6.50 -6.72
C PHE A 918 -18.77 -6.41 -7.77
N ASP A 919 -19.99 -6.11 -7.33
CA ASP A 919 -21.10 -5.82 -8.21
C ASP A 919 -21.02 -4.38 -8.73
N LEU A 920 -21.44 -4.18 -9.99
CA LEU A 920 -21.72 -2.86 -10.51
C LEU A 920 -23.20 -2.52 -10.30
N ILE A 921 -23.43 -1.29 -9.88
CA ILE A 921 -24.73 -0.68 -9.58
C ILE A 921 -24.99 0.44 -10.58
N ASP A 922 -26.26 0.72 -10.87
CA ASP A 922 -26.71 1.68 -11.89
C ASP A 922 -26.02 1.44 -13.25
N VAL A 923 -25.96 0.16 -13.65
CA VAL A 923 -25.25 -0.27 -14.86
C VAL A 923 -25.96 0.25 -16.10
N CYS A 924 -25.22 0.93 -16.96
CA CYS A 924 -25.64 1.34 -18.28
C CYS A 924 -24.91 0.54 -19.36
N TYR A 925 -25.64 0.23 -20.43
CA TYR A 925 -25.12 -0.44 -21.61
C TYR A 925 -25.36 0.49 -22.81
N GLU A 926 -24.30 0.83 -23.52
CA GLU A 926 -24.34 1.71 -24.68
C GLU A 926 -23.54 1.10 -25.82
N GLN A 927 -24.14 1.00 -27.00
CA GLN A 927 -23.40 0.58 -28.19
C GLN A 927 -22.60 1.76 -28.76
N VAL A 928 -21.27 1.64 -28.82
CA VAL A 928 -20.35 2.68 -29.30
C VAL A 928 -19.60 2.18 -30.53
N GLY A 929 -20.21 2.42 -31.70
CA GLY A 929 -19.74 1.81 -32.96
C GLY A 929 -19.87 0.28 -32.88
N PRO A 930 -18.82 -0.50 -33.18
CA PRO A 930 -18.87 -1.96 -33.03
C PRO A 930 -18.65 -2.45 -31.60
N ASP A 931 -18.21 -1.58 -30.67
CA ASP A 931 -17.92 -1.98 -29.28
C ASP A 931 -19.16 -1.76 -28.39
N MET A 932 -19.19 -2.46 -27.26
CA MET A 932 -20.17 -2.24 -26.19
C MET A 932 -19.50 -1.49 -25.04
N LEU A 933 -20.06 -0.36 -24.63
CA LEU A 933 -19.68 0.33 -23.40
C LEU A 933 -20.55 -0.18 -22.26
N VAL A 934 -19.91 -0.76 -21.25
CA VAL A 934 -20.54 -1.06 -19.96
C VAL A 934 -20.06 0.00 -18.98
N GLY A 935 -20.98 0.85 -18.54
CA GLY A 935 -20.74 1.85 -17.52
C GLY A 935 -21.47 1.50 -16.24
N GLY A 936 -20.96 1.91 -15.10
CA GLY A 936 -21.65 1.73 -13.83
C GLY A 936 -20.80 2.19 -12.67
N PHE A 937 -21.29 1.97 -11.46
CA PHE A 937 -20.59 2.31 -10.24
C PHE A 937 -20.31 1.06 -9.43
N LEU A 938 -19.12 0.93 -8.84
CA LEU A 938 -18.84 -0.19 -7.97
C LEU A 938 -19.70 -0.09 -6.71
N GLN A 939 -20.44 -1.16 -6.42
CA GLN A 939 -21.24 -1.25 -5.20
C GLN A 939 -20.27 -1.09 -4.02
N PRO A 940 -20.51 -0.11 -3.12
CA PRO A 940 -19.75 -0.06 -1.89
C PRO A 940 -19.89 -1.40 -1.19
N ILE A 941 -18.77 -1.97 -0.75
CA ILE A 941 -18.80 -2.87 0.38
C ILE A 941 -19.60 -2.11 1.45
N PRO A 942 -20.71 -2.67 1.97
CA PRO A 942 -21.49 -2.01 3.01
C PRO A 942 -20.52 -1.43 4.04
N ASP A 943 -20.64 -0.13 4.32
CA ASP A 943 -19.84 0.55 5.35
C ASP A 943 -20.39 0.07 6.68
N VAL A 944 -20.09 -1.18 7.01
CA VAL A 944 -20.62 -1.77 8.20
C VAL A 944 -19.67 -1.37 9.28
N THR A 945 -20.00 -0.21 9.83
CA THR A 945 -19.59 0.15 11.17
C THR A 945 -19.72 -1.14 11.97
N PRO A 946 -18.62 -1.77 12.39
CA PRO A 946 -18.69 -2.97 13.20
C PRO A 946 -19.57 -2.67 14.40
N VAL A 947 -20.30 -3.64 14.95
CA VAL A 947 -21.06 -3.46 16.18
C VAL A 947 -20.06 -3.01 17.24
N ILE A 948 -20.03 -1.69 17.44
CA ILE A 948 -19.29 -1.04 18.49
C ILE A 948 -20.02 -1.47 19.77
N PRO A 949 -19.31 -1.83 20.84
CA PRO A 949 -19.92 -1.94 22.15
C PRO A 949 -20.84 -0.73 22.39
N SER A 950 -21.93 -0.89 23.14
CA SER A 950 -22.76 0.27 23.47
C SER A 950 -21.90 1.37 24.08
N VAL A 951 -22.36 2.62 23.98
CA VAL A 951 -21.63 3.78 24.53
C VAL A 951 -21.27 3.54 26.00
N ASP A 952 -22.17 2.92 26.76
CA ASP A 952 -21.98 2.57 28.17
C ASP A 952 -20.95 1.42 28.33
N GLU A 953 -21.03 0.36 27.53
CA GLU A 953 -20.04 -0.73 27.54
C GLU A 953 -18.64 -0.26 27.15
N THR A 954 -18.52 0.66 26.19
CA THR A 954 -17.22 1.16 25.72
C THR A 954 -16.55 2.00 26.80
N PHE A 955 -17.33 2.82 27.51
CA PHE A 955 -16.85 3.62 28.62
C PHE A 955 -16.46 2.77 29.84
N GLU A 956 -17.20 1.69 30.11
CA GLU A 956 -16.83 0.70 31.14
C GLU A 956 -15.51 -0.02 30.83
N ILE A 957 -15.24 -0.31 29.55
CA ILE A 957 -14.01 -0.99 29.10
C ILE A 957 -12.81 -0.03 29.07
N ASP A 958 -13.00 1.21 28.58
CA ASP A 958 -11.97 2.23 28.54
C ASP A 958 -12.56 3.64 28.79
N PRO A 959 -12.39 4.20 30.00
CA PRO A 959 -12.91 5.51 30.37
C PRO A 959 -12.35 6.69 29.55
N THR A 960 -11.29 6.48 28.76
CA THR A 960 -10.72 7.52 27.89
C THR A 960 -11.50 7.74 26.60
N VAL A 961 -12.44 6.84 26.28
CA VAL A 961 -13.28 6.92 25.07
C VAL A 961 -14.53 7.74 25.37
N THR A 962 -14.69 8.88 24.70
CA THR A 962 -15.83 9.78 24.94
C THR A 962 -17.07 9.36 24.12
N PRO A 963 -18.28 9.36 24.70
CA PRO A 963 -19.54 8.98 24.04
C PRO A 963 -19.89 9.71 22.73
N TYR A 964 -19.40 10.94 22.57
CA TYR A 964 -19.95 11.88 21.57
C TYR A 964 -19.08 12.07 20.32
N GLU A 965 -17.78 11.71 20.32
CA GLU A 965 -16.85 11.97 19.21
C GLU A 965 -15.72 10.92 19.04
N SER A 966 -15.99 9.64 19.29
CA SER A 966 -14.93 8.62 19.23
C SER A 966 -14.55 8.20 17.81
N ARG A 967 -13.27 8.35 17.45
CA ARG A 967 -12.70 7.88 16.18
C ARG A 967 -12.58 6.36 16.20
N ILE A 968 -12.93 5.69 15.09
CA ILE A 968 -12.75 4.24 14.93
C ILE A 968 -11.40 3.96 14.28
N ILE A 969 -10.62 3.06 14.87
CA ILE A 969 -9.38 2.53 14.31
C ILE A 969 -9.59 1.04 14.04
N SER A 970 -9.57 0.70 12.75
CA SER A 970 -9.69 -0.68 12.28
C SER A 970 -8.32 -1.28 11.97
N PHE A 971 -8.13 -2.55 12.31
CA PHE A 971 -6.94 -3.33 11.97
C PHE A 971 -7.34 -4.74 11.55
N TYR A 972 -6.66 -5.34 10.57
CA TYR A 972 -6.93 -6.73 10.19
C TYR A 972 -5.68 -7.44 9.69
N LYS A 973 -4.95 -6.83 8.77
CA LYS A 973 -3.77 -7.44 8.17
C LYS A 973 -2.51 -6.95 8.85
N THR A 974 -1.49 -7.81 8.90
CA THR A 974 -0.23 -7.54 9.61
C THR A 974 0.59 -6.42 8.99
N TRP A 975 0.30 -6.03 7.75
CA TRP A 975 0.93 -4.91 7.03
C TRP A 975 0.15 -3.59 7.14
N ASP A 976 -1.00 -3.58 7.82
CA ASP A 976 -1.76 -2.34 8.06
C ASP A 976 -1.00 -1.44 9.05
N PRO A 977 -1.27 -0.11 9.09
CA PRO A 977 -0.64 0.81 10.03
C PRO A 977 -0.77 0.40 11.51
N TYR A 978 -1.88 -0.28 11.85
CA TYR A 978 -2.15 -0.87 13.16
C TYR A 978 -2.15 -2.41 13.11
N GLY A 979 -1.60 -3.01 12.05
CA GLY A 979 -1.56 -4.46 11.83
C GLY A 979 -0.85 -5.24 12.93
N ALA A 980 0.03 -4.56 13.68
CA ALA A 980 0.65 -5.11 14.88
C ALA A 980 -0.34 -5.39 16.02
N PHE A 981 -1.57 -4.87 15.98
CA PHE A 981 -2.63 -5.19 16.95
C PHE A 981 -3.22 -6.59 16.75
N SER A 982 -3.09 -7.17 15.56
CA SER A 982 -3.55 -8.54 15.29
C SER A 982 -2.74 -9.58 16.08
N ASN A 983 -3.42 -10.63 16.55
CA ASN A 983 -2.82 -11.86 17.09
C ASN A 983 -2.00 -12.64 16.03
N PHE A 984 -2.24 -12.39 14.74
CA PHE A 984 -1.45 -12.94 13.62
C PHE A 984 -0.15 -12.17 13.38
N SER A 985 0.10 -11.06 14.08
CA SER A 985 1.35 -10.32 13.94
C SER A 985 2.54 -11.15 14.45
N PRO A 986 3.68 -11.23 13.71
CA PRO A 986 4.80 -12.12 14.01
C PRO A 986 5.71 -11.55 15.12
N HIS A 987 5.12 -11.35 16.31
CA HIS A 987 5.82 -10.88 17.50
C HIS A 987 5.91 -12.01 18.51
N GLN A 988 7.14 -12.42 18.83
CA GLN A 988 7.38 -13.52 19.75
C GLN A 988 6.96 -13.12 21.17
N ILE A 989 6.34 -14.05 21.90
CA ILE A 989 5.95 -13.88 23.31
C ILE A 989 6.58 -14.96 24.18
N LYS A 990 6.89 -14.62 25.43
CA LYS A 990 7.38 -15.58 26.44
C LYS A 990 6.30 -15.77 27.49
N MET A 991 5.78 -16.99 27.59
CA MET A 991 4.68 -17.33 28.49
C MET A 991 5.14 -18.42 29.46
N PRO A 992 4.77 -18.36 30.75
CA PRO A 992 5.04 -19.44 31.69
C PRO A 992 4.26 -20.70 31.26
N ASP A 993 4.89 -21.87 31.41
CA ASP A 993 4.30 -23.18 31.24
C ASP A 993 3.68 -23.70 32.55
N ASP A 994 3.09 -24.89 32.50
CA ASP A 994 2.41 -25.51 33.65
C ASP A 994 3.37 -25.88 34.81
N ASN A 995 4.69 -25.89 34.56
CA ASN A 995 5.74 -26.15 35.56
C ASN A 995 6.36 -24.85 36.12
N GLY A 996 5.97 -23.68 35.59
CA GLY A 996 6.51 -22.37 35.96
C GLY A 996 7.74 -21.93 35.17
N ASP A 997 8.16 -22.71 34.16
CA ASP A 997 9.25 -22.37 33.24
C ASP A 997 8.74 -21.54 32.06
N TYR A 998 9.58 -20.71 31.45
CA TYR A 998 9.15 -19.83 30.34
C TYR A 998 9.28 -20.50 28.98
N ALA A 999 8.16 -20.72 28.30
CA ALA A 999 8.09 -21.15 26.91
C ALA A 999 8.02 -19.97 25.94
N THR A 1000 8.83 -20.01 24.88
CA THR A 1000 8.79 -19.00 23.80
C THR A 1000 7.84 -19.44 22.69
N TRP A 1001 6.97 -18.54 22.26
CA TRP A 1001 6.00 -18.73 21.18
C TRP A 1001 6.23 -17.73 20.06
N LEU A 1002 6.15 -18.17 18.80
CA LEU A 1002 6.45 -17.33 17.64
C LEU A 1002 5.44 -16.20 17.40
N SER A 1003 4.20 -16.36 17.88
CA SER A 1003 3.18 -15.31 17.93
C SER A 1003 2.11 -15.59 18.97
N VAL A 1004 1.24 -14.61 19.22
CA VAL A 1004 0.02 -14.77 20.04
C VAL A 1004 -0.87 -15.89 19.51
N GLU A 1005 -1.03 -16.00 18.18
CA GLU A 1005 -1.84 -17.09 17.59
C GLU A 1005 -1.27 -18.49 17.83
N HIS A 1006 0.07 -18.66 17.87
CA HIS A 1006 0.68 -19.97 18.18
C HIS A 1006 0.32 -20.41 19.59
N TYR A 1007 0.48 -19.50 20.56
CA TYR A 1007 0.11 -19.75 21.95
C TYR A 1007 -1.40 -20.03 22.08
N TYR A 1008 -2.25 -19.20 21.49
CA TYR A 1008 -3.70 -19.33 21.59
C TYR A 1008 -4.22 -20.66 21.02
N GLN A 1009 -3.70 -21.12 19.88
CA GLN A 1009 -4.13 -22.40 19.28
C GLN A 1009 -3.61 -23.61 20.05
N ALA A 1010 -2.40 -23.54 20.62
CA ALA A 1010 -1.85 -24.63 21.43
C ALA A 1010 -2.64 -24.82 22.74
N GLN A 1011 -3.04 -23.73 23.40
CA GLN A 1011 -3.75 -23.73 24.69
C GLN A 1011 -5.12 -24.44 24.66
N LYS A 1012 -5.65 -24.74 23.48
CA LYS A 1012 -6.84 -25.61 23.32
C LYS A 1012 -6.61 -27.05 23.76
N PHE A 1013 -5.38 -27.53 23.69
CA PHE A 1013 -5.01 -28.93 23.87
C PHE A 1013 -4.09 -29.15 25.08
N VAL A 1014 -3.63 -28.06 25.73
CA VAL A 1014 -2.81 -28.11 26.94
C VAL A 1014 -3.63 -28.68 28.10
N GLY A 1015 -3.04 -29.61 28.86
CA GLY A 1015 -3.69 -30.30 29.98
C GLY A 1015 -4.54 -31.53 29.61
N VAL A 1016 -4.61 -31.88 28.32
CA VAL A 1016 -5.32 -33.08 27.85
C VAL A 1016 -4.34 -34.27 27.84
N ASP A 1017 -4.66 -35.32 28.62
CA ASP A 1017 -3.84 -36.53 28.75
C ASP A 1017 -4.08 -37.49 27.57
N ASP A 1018 -3.75 -37.02 26.36
CA ASP A 1018 -3.80 -37.80 25.12
C ASP A 1018 -2.55 -37.53 24.25
N PRO A 1019 -1.84 -38.57 23.77
CA PRO A 1019 -0.63 -38.42 22.95
C PRO A 1019 -0.85 -37.60 21.67
N VAL A 1020 -2.03 -37.67 21.07
CA VAL A 1020 -2.38 -36.94 19.84
C VAL A 1020 -2.56 -35.45 20.12
N ALA A 1021 -3.11 -35.10 21.30
CA ALA A 1021 -3.21 -33.71 21.75
C ALA A 1021 -1.83 -33.11 22.02
N GLN A 1022 -0.94 -33.86 22.67
CA GLN A 1022 0.44 -33.44 22.93
C GLN A 1022 1.24 -33.24 21.63
N GLU A 1023 1.12 -34.16 20.67
CA GLU A 1023 1.73 -34.03 19.35
C GLU A 1023 1.18 -32.81 18.59
N CYS A 1024 -0.12 -32.52 18.72
CA CYS A 1024 -0.71 -31.32 18.14
C CYS A 1024 -0.12 -30.03 18.71
N VAL A 1025 0.12 -29.95 20.01
CA VAL A 1025 0.75 -28.78 20.65
C VAL A 1025 2.15 -28.54 20.09
N GLU A 1026 2.97 -29.59 19.98
CA GLU A 1026 4.32 -29.48 19.41
C GLU A 1026 4.30 -29.12 17.92
N ASN A 1027 3.34 -29.63 17.15
CA ASN A 1027 3.13 -29.26 15.75
C ASN A 1027 2.70 -27.79 15.61
N ILE A 1028 1.87 -27.28 16.52
CA ILE A 1028 1.48 -25.86 16.53
C ILE A 1028 2.68 -25.00 16.90
N LYS A 1029 3.47 -25.40 17.91
CA LYS A 1029 4.65 -24.67 18.38
C LYS A 1029 5.76 -24.58 17.33
N SER A 1030 5.90 -25.62 16.50
CA SER A 1030 6.86 -25.71 15.40
C SER A 1030 6.37 -25.15 14.06
N ALA A 1031 5.12 -24.66 14.00
CA ALA A 1031 4.57 -24.04 12.80
C ALA A 1031 5.39 -22.81 12.39
N LYS A 1032 5.57 -22.61 11.07
CA LYS A 1032 6.44 -21.53 10.57
C LYS A 1032 5.73 -20.17 10.51
N SER A 1033 4.40 -20.17 10.55
CA SER A 1033 3.60 -18.95 10.52
C SER A 1033 2.34 -19.05 11.39
N PRO A 1034 1.80 -17.90 11.83
CA PRO A 1034 0.54 -17.85 12.59
C PRO A 1034 -0.65 -18.49 11.85
N GLU A 1035 -0.71 -18.40 10.52
CA GLU A 1035 -1.73 -19.05 9.69
C GLU A 1035 -1.60 -20.57 9.70
N GLU A 1036 -0.37 -21.08 9.70
CA GLU A 1036 -0.12 -22.52 9.80
C GLU A 1036 -0.51 -23.06 11.18
N ALA A 1037 -0.14 -22.36 12.25
CA ALA A 1037 -0.57 -22.67 13.62
C ALA A 1037 -2.12 -22.71 13.75
N ALA A 1038 -2.79 -21.68 13.21
CA ALA A 1038 -4.25 -21.60 13.16
C ALA A 1038 -4.88 -22.76 12.38
N ARG A 1039 -4.31 -23.12 11.23
CA ARG A 1039 -4.80 -24.24 10.41
C ARG A 1039 -4.68 -25.58 11.14
N ILE A 1040 -3.55 -25.84 11.81
CA ILE A 1040 -3.32 -27.08 12.57
C ILE A 1040 -4.33 -27.18 13.71
N GLY A 1041 -4.39 -26.16 14.59
CA GLY A 1041 -5.28 -26.16 15.75
C GLY A 1041 -6.77 -26.27 15.38
N ARG A 1042 -7.23 -25.49 14.38
CA ARG A 1042 -8.63 -25.54 13.91
C ARG A 1042 -8.98 -26.84 13.18
N SER A 1043 -8.01 -27.47 12.51
CA SER A 1043 -8.22 -28.79 11.89
C SER A 1043 -8.38 -29.86 12.96
N MET A 1044 -7.54 -29.83 14.01
CA MET A 1044 -7.60 -30.79 15.11
C MET A 1044 -8.89 -30.66 15.91
N GLN A 1045 -9.28 -29.44 16.28
CA GLN A 1045 -10.56 -29.17 16.95
C GLN A 1045 -11.78 -29.69 16.17
N ARG A 1046 -11.78 -29.60 14.83
CA ARG A 1046 -12.89 -30.10 14.00
C ARG A 1046 -12.92 -31.61 13.86
N LYS A 1047 -11.75 -32.26 13.81
CA LYS A 1047 -11.64 -33.73 13.65
C LYS A 1047 -11.82 -34.46 14.98
N HIS A 1048 -11.33 -33.85 16.06
CA HIS A 1048 -11.26 -34.41 17.41
C HIS A 1048 -11.68 -33.35 18.44
N PRO A 1049 -12.97 -32.97 18.47
CA PRO A 1049 -13.47 -32.00 19.45
C PRO A 1049 -13.35 -32.49 20.90
N ASP A 1050 -13.27 -33.80 21.10
CA ASP A 1050 -13.02 -34.49 22.37
C ASP A 1050 -11.62 -34.24 22.95
N LEU A 1051 -10.65 -33.88 22.10
CA LEU A 1051 -9.28 -33.55 22.51
C LEU A 1051 -9.09 -32.08 22.89
N VAL A 1052 -10.13 -31.25 22.80
CA VAL A 1052 -10.08 -29.88 23.30
C VAL A 1052 -10.40 -29.88 24.79
N ARG A 1053 -9.64 -29.13 25.58
CA ARG A 1053 -9.88 -28.98 27.03
C ARG A 1053 -11.34 -28.60 27.32
N SER A 1054 -11.91 -29.21 28.36
CA SER A 1054 -13.35 -29.14 28.66
C SER A 1054 -13.83 -27.74 29.07
N ASP A 1055 -12.94 -26.90 29.58
CA ASP A 1055 -13.18 -25.51 29.99
C ASP A 1055 -12.79 -24.49 28.91
N TRP A 1056 -12.47 -24.91 27.68
CA TRP A 1056 -11.98 -23.99 26.63
C TRP A 1056 -12.89 -22.78 26.40
N GLU A 1057 -14.20 -22.99 26.36
CA GLU A 1057 -15.17 -21.92 26.10
C GLU A 1057 -15.19 -20.85 27.20
N SER A 1058 -14.89 -21.21 28.46
CA SER A 1058 -14.82 -20.26 29.57
C SER A 1058 -13.46 -19.58 29.71
N VAL A 1059 -12.36 -20.21 29.26
CA VAL A 1059 -11.00 -19.66 29.43
C VAL A 1059 -10.43 -18.95 28.20
N LYS A 1060 -11.01 -19.13 27.01
CA LYS A 1060 -10.47 -18.60 25.74
C LYS A 1060 -10.21 -17.08 25.74
N ILE A 1061 -11.03 -16.28 26.42
CA ILE A 1061 -10.87 -14.82 26.51
C ILE A 1061 -9.64 -14.47 27.34
N GLU A 1062 -9.52 -15.10 28.52
CA GLU A 1062 -8.40 -14.90 29.45
C GLU A 1062 -7.06 -15.34 28.82
N VAL A 1063 -7.05 -16.47 28.10
CA VAL A 1063 -5.86 -16.96 27.38
C VAL A 1063 -5.38 -15.93 26.34
N MET A 1064 -6.29 -15.33 25.58
CA MET A 1064 -5.95 -14.30 24.59
C MET A 1064 -5.43 -13.03 25.26
N TYR A 1065 -6.12 -12.56 26.31
CA TYR A 1065 -5.74 -11.37 27.07
C TYR A 1065 -4.32 -11.47 27.64
N ARG A 1066 -3.97 -12.59 28.28
CA ARG A 1066 -2.60 -12.82 28.82
C ARG A 1066 -1.53 -12.75 27.74
N ALA A 1067 -1.79 -13.36 26.58
CA ALA A 1067 -0.86 -13.37 25.46
C ALA A 1067 -0.68 -11.96 24.84
N LEU A 1068 -1.77 -11.20 24.72
CA LEU A 1068 -1.70 -9.80 24.30
C LEU A 1068 -0.96 -8.94 25.33
N LYS A 1069 -1.23 -9.10 26.63
CA LYS A 1069 -0.54 -8.36 27.69
C LYS A 1069 0.96 -8.61 27.63
N CYS A 1070 1.38 -9.87 27.51
CA CYS A 1070 2.77 -10.23 27.32
C CYS A 1070 3.39 -9.53 26.08
N LYS A 1071 2.71 -9.58 24.93
CA LYS A 1071 3.16 -8.89 23.70
C LYS A 1071 3.34 -7.39 23.91
N PHE A 1072 2.32 -6.69 24.41
CA PHE A 1072 2.38 -5.23 24.58
C PHE A 1072 3.24 -4.78 25.77
N SER A 1073 3.59 -5.67 26.70
CA SER A 1073 4.58 -5.41 27.75
C SER A 1073 6.02 -5.62 27.28
N ILE A 1074 6.28 -6.60 26.39
CA ILE A 1074 7.64 -6.91 25.91
C ILE A 1074 8.14 -5.86 24.90
N TYR A 1075 7.25 -5.29 24.09
CA TYR A 1075 7.62 -4.40 22.98
C TYR A 1075 7.20 -2.95 23.24
N PRO A 1076 8.13 -2.06 23.67
CA PRO A 1076 7.81 -0.67 24.00
C PRO A 1076 7.19 0.12 22.85
N HIS A 1077 7.58 -0.16 21.60
CA HIS A 1077 7.01 0.48 20.42
C HIS A 1077 5.56 0.07 20.15
N LEU A 1078 5.18 -1.18 20.45
CA LEU A 1078 3.79 -1.63 20.37
C LEU A 1078 2.95 -1.04 21.50
N ASN A 1079 3.52 -0.95 22.70
CA ASN A 1079 2.89 -0.26 23.82
C ASN A 1079 2.60 1.21 23.47
N ALA A 1080 3.59 1.95 22.97
CA ALA A 1080 3.42 3.33 22.52
C ALA A 1080 2.39 3.46 21.38
N MET A 1081 2.37 2.51 20.45
CA MET A 1081 1.35 2.45 19.39
C MET A 1081 -0.06 2.26 19.97
N LEU A 1082 -0.23 1.36 20.95
CA LEU A 1082 -1.52 1.15 21.62
C LEU A 1082 -1.95 2.41 22.39
N LEU A 1083 -1.05 3.02 23.15
CA LEU A 1083 -1.32 4.27 23.88
C LEU A 1083 -1.59 5.47 22.96
N SER A 1084 -1.03 5.50 21.74
CA SER A 1084 -1.33 6.56 20.76
C SER A 1084 -2.79 6.56 20.28
N THR A 1085 -3.54 5.50 20.57
CA THR A 1085 -4.95 5.36 20.16
C THR A 1085 -5.94 5.83 21.22
N VAL A 1086 -5.49 6.47 22.30
CA VAL A 1086 -6.36 7.05 23.36
C VAL A 1086 -7.53 7.83 22.75
N GLY A 1087 -8.72 7.62 23.29
CA GLY A 1087 -9.96 8.24 22.80
C GLY A 1087 -10.52 7.63 21.51
N SER A 1088 -9.93 6.54 20.98
CA SER A 1088 -10.42 5.84 19.78
C SER A 1088 -10.95 4.43 20.11
N VAL A 1089 -11.99 4.01 19.39
CA VAL A 1089 -12.50 2.62 19.43
C VAL A 1089 -11.61 1.73 18.55
N LEU A 1090 -11.12 0.62 19.10
CA LEU A 1090 -10.31 -0.35 18.37
C LEU A 1090 -11.18 -1.50 17.84
N VAL A 1091 -11.06 -1.81 16.55
CA VAL A 1091 -11.83 -2.89 15.92
C VAL A 1091 -10.96 -3.79 15.06
N GLU A 1092 -11.01 -5.10 15.33
CA GLU A 1092 -10.47 -6.09 14.42
C GLU A 1092 -11.43 -6.28 13.22
N ALA A 1093 -11.07 -5.75 12.05
CA ALA A 1093 -11.90 -5.76 10.85
C ALA A 1093 -11.83 -7.11 10.10
N SER A 1094 -11.89 -8.22 10.82
CA SER A 1094 -11.96 -9.56 10.24
C SER A 1094 -13.38 -9.86 9.72
N PRO A 1095 -13.59 -10.05 8.41
CA PRO A 1095 -14.93 -10.19 7.82
C PRO A 1095 -15.57 -11.57 8.04
N HIS A 1096 -14.84 -12.51 8.65
CA HIS A 1096 -15.29 -13.89 8.84
C HIS A 1096 -15.27 -14.35 10.30
N ASP A 1097 -14.69 -13.56 11.20
CA ASP A 1097 -14.63 -13.89 12.62
C ASP A 1097 -15.67 -13.06 13.37
N LEU A 1098 -16.78 -13.71 13.75
CA LEU A 1098 -17.88 -13.06 14.46
C LEU A 1098 -17.62 -12.93 15.96
N PHE A 1099 -16.56 -13.55 16.48
CA PHE A 1099 -16.26 -13.54 17.91
C PHE A 1099 -15.12 -12.57 18.21
N TRP A 1100 -13.96 -12.77 17.58
CA TRP A 1100 -12.79 -11.90 17.77
C TRP A 1100 -12.87 -10.61 16.97
N GLY A 1101 -13.41 -10.71 15.75
CA GLY A 1101 -13.54 -9.60 14.80
C GLY A 1101 -14.92 -8.95 14.77
N GLY A 1102 -15.04 -7.96 13.88
CA GLY A 1102 -16.27 -7.20 13.64
C GLY A 1102 -17.27 -7.85 12.69
N GLY A 1103 -16.95 -8.99 12.03
CA GLY A 1103 -17.86 -9.63 11.07
C GLY A 1103 -17.98 -8.89 9.74
N ARG A 1104 -18.71 -9.46 8.77
CA ARG A 1104 -18.85 -8.88 7.42
C ARG A 1104 -19.82 -7.70 7.42
N ASP A 1105 -20.93 -7.89 8.13
CA ASP A 1105 -22.01 -6.94 8.27
C ASP A 1105 -22.02 -6.30 9.67
N GLY A 1106 -20.83 -6.18 10.27
CA GLY A 1106 -20.64 -5.59 11.58
C GLY A 1106 -21.21 -6.44 12.73
N GLU A 1107 -21.80 -7.60 12.47
CA GLU A 1107 -22.43 -8.47 13.47
C GLU A 1107 -21.45 -9.13 14.45
N GLY A 1108 -20.14 -8.93 14.26
CA GLY A 1108 -19.12 -9.51 15.12
C GLY A 1108 -18.98 -8.81 16.47
N LEU A 1109 -18.62 -9.58 17.50
CA LEU A 1109 -18.56 -9.11 18.89
C LEU A 1109 -17.30 -8.28 19.20
N ASN A 1110 -16.31 -8.28 18.31
CA ASN A 1110 -15.07 -7.51 18.41
C ASN A 1110 -14.31 -7.73 19.74
N TYR A 1111 -14.29 -8.97 20.27
CA TYR A 1111 -13.60 -9.25 21.53
C TYR A 1111 -12.11 -8.90 21.50
N LEU A 1112 -11.45 -8.99 20.34
CA LEU A 1112 -10.03 -8.63 20.24
C LEU A 1112 -9.82 -7.13 20.45
N GLY A 1113 -10.63 -6.29 19.80
CA GLY A 1113 -10.62 -4.85 20.00
C GLY A 1113 -10.94 -4.45 21.44
N ARG A 1114 -11.92 -5.12 22.07
CA ARG A 1114 -12.28 -4.91 23.49
C ARG A 1114 -11.12 -5.18 24.43
N LEU A 1115 -10.42 -6.32 24.26
CA LEU A 1115 -9.25 -6.65 25.07
C LEU A 1115 -8.13 -5.61 24.92
N LEU A 1116 -7.88 -5.12 23.71
CA LEU A 1116 -6.85 -4.09 23.48
C LEU A 1116 -7.19 -2.75 24.15
N MET A 1117 -8.47 -2.35 24.15
CA MET A 1117 -8.93 -1.16 24.86
C MET A 1117 -8.82 -1.33 26.38
N GLN A 1118 -9.12 -2.53 26.90
CA GLN A 1118 -8.90 -2.86 28.31
C GLN A 1118 -7.40 -2.77 28.68
N LEU A 1119 -6.50 -3.35 27.88
CA LEU A 1119 -5.04 -3.22 28.08
C LEU A 1119 -4.59 -1.76 28.03
N ARG A 1120 -5.14 -0.97 27.10
CA ARG A 1120 -4.82 0.46 26.95
C ARG A 1120 -5.17 1.22 28.23
N SER A 1121 -6.38 1.00 28.77
CA SER A 1121 -6.83 1.58 30.03
C SER A 1121 -5.93 1.17 31.20
N GLU A 1122 -5.56 -0.11 31.29
CA GLU A 1122 -4.66 -0.64 32.33
C GLU A 1122 -3.27 0.01 32.29
N PHE A 1123 -2.66 0.11 31.11
CA PHE A 1123 -1.35 0.77 30.95
C PHE A 1123 -1.39 2.28 31.21
N LEU A 1124 -2.55 2.93 31.05
CA LEU A 1124 -2.75 4.33 31.43
C LEU A 1124 -2.94 4.50 32.95
N GLY A 1125 -3.61 3.52 33.59
CA GLY A 1125 -3.85 3.45 35.03
C GLY A 1125 -2.61 3.06 35.86
N GLU A 1126 -1.71 2.24 35.32
CA GLU A 1126 -0.40 1.87 35.92
C GLU A 1126 0.65 2.98 35.75
N SER A 1127 0.24 4.19 36.09
CA SER A 1127 1.16 5.28 36.33
C SER A 1127 1.60 5.21 37.79
N PRO A 1128 2.87 4.92 38.11
CA PRO A 1128 3.29 4.82 39.50
C PRO A 1128 3.03 6.17 40.18
N THR A 1129 2.12 6.13 41.15
CA THR A 1129 2.09 7.07 42.26
C THR A 1129 3.51 7.18 42.80
N SER A 1130 4.00 8.41 42.83
CA SER A 1130 5.02 8.93 43.73
C SER A 1130 5.13 8.11 45.04
N GLY A 1131 6.22 7.35 45.15
CA GLY A 1131 7.14 7.49 46.26
C GLY A 1131 8.23 8.48 45.87
#